data_AF-A0A8S3UR79-F1
#
_entry.id   AF-A0A8S3UR79-F1
#
_cell.length_a   1.000
_cell.length_b   1.000
_cell.length_c   1.000
_cell.angle_alpha   90.00
_cell.angle_beta   90.00
_cell.angle_gamma   90.00
#
_symmetry.space_group_name_H-M   'P 1'
#
loop_
_entity.id
_entity.type
_entity.pdbx_description
1 polymer ?
#
loop_
_entity_poly.entity_id
_entity_poly.type
_entity_poly.pdbx_seq_one_letter_code
_entity_poly.pdbx_strand_id
1 'polypeptide(L)'
;MTNNYSRNLNRNNISHIEEHAFGKLPSLLDLYMTYNPFNCDCSVFSLWSWLTERLSIPFMGIGADCSNGTSIISLQSDALEICNPDNCKCFNGGECMAIGSALVCDCIGQWTGEFCQESQCTSYDCGYGDCYIEPENGTAQCLCGDRYVNYCPAMIDALGGPQRVNNVLSTLNLPPISHKNLKVMERRAGEMIEGFANLSMDQRCREAFEAEKSNAAEDENGTENMLDTNTDSHTDMTDTNSNNSLPYKAPLSDPVLREKLQNLFEPVISKAASYADLGSSQACEHANRAASLRAPKHLHYGESESLDFRVKASAACINEGRNYLSETFKRHGLSPGSFTVPYNSKKDHEREKRQKKSKLPEQKLRRLKLKEERITSKGACEATEGASYESEISFSEQAEDIERIPDAIPKPLFTAVSSLDNPTFVIIDLETTDLIRRNIIPHIVQIAAKEHRTQTSFNRYIPPQLPMSNEAEKVTGFVWDGRKLFYKGVELDFVNIKVAISDFFMWLNQFSNAVLVAHNGKNFDFRVLSTAVYNCNMYDNFTQIVMGFIDSLALFRSNFPKIEKYNQPFLAQHFCKEEYNAHNAVDDVNMLDKILIAANVSKELLLKLCYNSNSHLLQENFIKAKAKNLPSFHPLIASGVMKMTTAENIAGSGLNCAHLKLIYTRKGEDGLIDVLMSKNAFGKPRVSNDKKLMCSVVQKMGNMFSEL
;
A
#
# COMPACT_ATOMS: atom_id res chain seq x y z
N MET A 1 49.81 -31.62 76.92
CA MET A 1 49.36 -32.49 78.04
C MET A 1 48.50 -33.59 77.44
N THR A 2 47.74 -34.35 78.23
CA THR A 2 46.64 -35.19 77.71
C THR A 2 45.47 -34.27 77.35
N ASN A 3 45.49 -33.73 76.13
CA ASN A 3 44.53 -32.74 75.64
C ASN A 3 43.19 -33.41 75.25
N ASN A 4 42.55 -34.08 76.21
CA ASN A 4 41.26 -34.76 76.06
C ASN A 4 40.14 -33.72 75.85
N TYR A 5 39.53 -33.74 74.67
CA TYR A 5 38.27 -33.05 74.45
C TYR A 5 37.17 -33.90 75.08
N SER A 6 36.97 -33.74 76.39
CA SER A 6 35.70 -34.09 77.01
C SER A 6 34.72 -32.96 76.73
N ARG A 7 33.53 -33.30 76.23
CA ARG A 7 32.44 -32.35 76.07
C ARG A 7 31.33 -32.70 77.05
N ASN A 8 31.12 -31.82 78.02
CA ASN A 8 29.98 -31.90 78.91
C ASN A 8 28.88 -30.99 78.35
N LEU A 9 27.84 -31.64 77.82
CA LEU A 9 26.64 -31.02 77.29
C LEU A 9 25.44 -31.23 78.21
N ASN A 10 25.63 -31.64 79.47
CA ASN A 10 24.51 -31.84 80.40
C ASN A 10 23.71 -30.56 80.62
N ARG A 11 22.37 -30.66 80.74
CA ARG A 11 21.47 -29.54 81.12
C ARG A 11 21.53 -28.31 80.20
N ASN A 12 21.83 -28.50 78.92
CA ASN A 12 21.89 -27.41 77.94
C ASN A 12 20.59 -27.23 77.15
N ASN A 13 19.50 -27.88 77.57
CA ASN A 13 18.21 -27.82 76.90
C ASN A 13 18.27 -28.24 75.41
N ILE A 14 19.18 -29.17 75.07
CA ILE A 14 19.36 -29.67 73.71
C ILE A 14 18.22 -30.64 73.37
N SER A 15 17.45 -30.33 72.33
CA SER A 15 16.35 -31.18 71.87
C SER A 15 16.63 -31.92 70.55
N HIS A 16 17.62 -31.45 69.77
CA HIS A 16 18.01 -31.99 68.46
C HIS A 16 19.53 -31.83 68.25
N ILE A 17 20.16 -32.74 67.51
CA ILE A 17 21.56 -32.63 67.07
C ILE A 17 21.62 -32.87 65.57
N GLU A 18 22.32 -31.99 64.87
CA GLU A 18 22.44 -32.04 63.40
C GLU A 18 23.16 -33.31 62.93
N GLU A 19 22.78 -33.79 61.75
CA GLU A 19 23.38 -34.97 61.16
C GLU A 19 24.91 -34.83 61.01
N HIS A 20 25.64 -35.88 61.37
CA HIS A 20 27.11 -35.89 61.43
C HIS A 20 27.76 -34.83 62.34
N ALA A 21 27.02 -34.14 63.23
CA ALA A 21 27.56 -33.18 64.21
C ALA A 21 28.80 -33.70 64.96
N PHE A 22 28.86 -35.01 65.20
CA PHE A 22 29.99 -35.70 65.83
C PHE A 22 30.82 -36.57 64.88
N GLY A 23 30.34 -36.87 63.67
CA GLY A 23 31.19 -37.38 62.58
C GLY A 23 32.32 -36.39 62.29
N LYS A 24 32.03 -35.10 62.48
CA LYS A 24 32.95 -33.96 62.50
C LYS A 24 34.04 -34.02 63.63
N LEU A 25 34.09 -35.05 64.52
CA LEU A 25 34.95 -35.14 65.74
C LEU A 25 35.37 -36.59 66.15
N PRO A 26 36.31 -37.25 65.44
CA PRO A 26 36.66 -38.66 65.69
C PRO A 26 37.36 -38.93 67.04
N SER A 27 38.05 -37.92 67.61
CA SER A 27 38.91 -38.03 68.80
C SER A 27 38.20 -37.75 70.15
N LEU A 28 36.87 -37.62 70.14
CA LEU A 28 36.06 -37.38 71.35
C LEU A 28 35.96 -38.68 72.18
N LEU A 29 36.45 -38.67 73.42
CA LEU A 29 36.47 -39.83 74.34
C LEU A 29 35.32 -39.80 75.35
N ASP A 30 35.06 -38.62 75.91
CA ASP A 30 34.02 -38.34 76.91
C ASP A 30 32.93 -37.43 76.29
N LEU A 31 31.66 -37.86 76.34
CA LEU A 31 30.52 -37.03 75.98
C LEU A 31 29.38 -37.17 77.00
N TYR A 32 29.20 -36.18 77.86
CA TYR A 32 28.11 -36.20 78.84
C TYR A 32 26.91 -35.42 78.31
N MET A 33 25.74 -36.05 78.21
CA MET A 33 24.52 -35.44 77.64
C MET A 33 23.27 -35.57 78.53
N THR A 34 23.44 -35.89 79.82
CA THR A 34 22.34 -36.02 80.79
C THR A 34 21.51 -34.76 80.97
N TYR A 35 20.20 -34.95 81.22
CA TYR A 35 19.24 -33.88 81.49
C TYR A 35 19.07 -32.88 80.33
N ASN A 36 19.07 -33.36 79.09
CA ASN A 36 18.63 -32.61 77.92
C ASN A 36 17.30 -33.17 77.41
N PRO A 37 16.36 -32.34 76.92
CA PRO A 37 15.06 -32.80 76.45
C PRO A 37 15.12 -33.29 75.00
N PHE A 38 15.87 -34.37 74.73
CA PHE A 38 15.97 -34.90 73.37
C PHE A 38 14.61 -35.35 72.82
N ASN A 39 14.32 -34.98 71.57
CA ASN A 39 13.19 -35.51 70.82
C ASN A 39 13.61 -36.83 70.18
N CYS A 40 13.05 -37.94 70.68
CA CYS A 40 13.43 -39.28 70.24
C CYS A 40 12.61 -39.76 69.04
N ASP A 41 12.81 -39.08 67.92
CA ASP A 41 12.28 -39.41 66.61
C ASP A 41 13.45 -39.73 65.63
N CYS A 42 13.22 -39.75 64.32
CA CYS A 42 14.26 -40.04 63.34
C CYS A 42 15.44 -39.06 63.37
N SER A 43 15.26 -37.86 63.92
CA SER A 43 16.34 -36.88 64.02
C SER A 43 17.46 -37.27 64.99
N VAL A 44 17.20 -38.19 65.93
CA VAL A 44 18.25 -38.76 66.80
C VAL A 44 18.82 -40.05 66.25
N PHE A 45 18.41 -40.53 65.06
CA PHE A 45 18.88 -41.78 64.47
C PHE A 45 20.39 -41.81 64.29
N SER A 46 20.97 -40.75 63.72
CA SER A 46 22.43 -40.69 63.46
C SER A 46 23.24 -40.60 64.77
N LEU A 47 22.67 -40.01 65.84
CA LEU A 47 23.25 -40.04 67.19
C LEU A 47 23.11 -41.41 67.84
N TRP A 48 21.95 -42.06 67.71
CA TRP A 48 21.68 -43.41 68.20
C TRP A 48 22.61 -44.43 67.54
N SER A 49 22.74 -44.38 66.20
CA SER A 49 23.63 -45.22 65.40
C SER A 49 25.10 -45.00 65.80
N TRP A 50 25.54 -43.74 65.91
CA TRP A 50 26.90 -43.42 66.37
C TRP A 50 27.18 -43.90 67.80
N LEU A 51 26.20 -43.81 68.71
CA LEU A 51 26.31 -44.32 70.08
C LEU A 51 26.31 -45.86 70.13
N THR A 52 25.51 -46.54 69.31
CA THR A 52 25.41 -48.00 69.25
C THR A 52 26.60 -48.66 68.54
N GLU A 53 27.12 -48.09 67.46
CA GLU A 53 28.33 -48.58 66.79
C GLU A 53 29.58 -48.45 67.67
N ARG A 54 29.66 -47.39 68.49
CA ARG A 54 30.80 -47.17 69.40
C ARG A 54 30.69 -47.92 70.73
N LEU A 55 29.56 -48.59 71.01
CA LEU A 55 29.36 -49.44 72.20
C LEU A 55 30.08 -50.80 72.14
N SER A 56 31.02 -50.98 71.22
CA SER A 56 32.05 -52.03 71.35
C SER A 56 33.19 -51.61 72.30
N ILE A 57 33.19 -50.35 72.77
CA ILE A 57 33.84 -49.92 74.00
C ILE A 57 32.74 -49.41 74.95
N PRO A 58 32.49 -50.06 76.10
CA PRO A 58 31.39 -49.69 77.00
C PRO A 58 31.74 -48.43 77.82
N PHE A 59 31.66 -47.25 77.20
CA PHE A 59 31.93 -45.99 77.87
C PHE A 59 30.81 -45.65 78.87
N MET A 60 31.08 -45.86 80.15
CA MET A 60 30.15 -45.65 81.25
C MET A 60 29.93 -44.15 81.48
N GLY A 61 28.93 -43.57 80.80
CA GLY A 61 28.41 -42.25 81.17
C GLY A 61 27.73 -41.42 80.09
N ILE A 62 26.79 -41.96 79.31
CA ILE A 62 25.93 -41.13 78.43
C ILE A 62 24.46 -41.42 78.72
N GLY A 63 23.88 -40.70 79.68
CA GLY A 63 22.42 -40.66 79.89
C GLY A 63 21.79 -39.63 78.95
N ALA A 64 21.97 -39.81 77.63
CA ALA A 64 21.18 -39.07 76.66
C ALA A 64 19.79 -39.70 76.68
N ASP A 65 18.90 -39.11 77.46
CA ASP A 65 17.55 -39.60 77.65
C ASP A 65 16.60 -38.70 76.86
N CYS A 66 15.60 -39.33 76.26
CA CYS A 66 14.47 -38.67 75.66
C CYS A 66 13.77 -37.79 76.70
N SER A 67 13.06 -36.76 76.23
CA SER A 67 12.22 -35.91 77.08
C SER A 67 11.19 -36.67 77.94
N ASN A 68 10.85 -37.91 77.57
CA ASN A 68 9.99 -38.82 78.33
C ASN A 68 10.72 -39.72 79.35
N GLY A 69 12.04 -39.58 79.52
CA GLY A 69 12.87 -40.36 80.46
C GLY A 69 13.42 -41.68 79.93
N THR A 70 13.15 -42.03 78.67
CA THR A 70 13.70 -43.25 78.02
C THR A 70 15.14 -43.01 77.57
N SER A 71 16.07 -43.93 77.81
CA SER A 71 17.43 -43.78 77.29
C SER A 71 17.43 -43.94 75.77
N ILE A 72 18.11 -43.05 75.03
CA ILE A 72 18.18 -43.11 73.56
C ILE A 72 18.71 -44.47 73.10
N ILE A 73 19.71 -45.02 73.79
CA ILE A 73 20.31 -46.34 73.47
C ILE A 73 19.31 -47.50 73.65
N SER A 74 18.28 -47.30 74.48
CA SER A 74 17.26 -48.31 74.77
C SER A 74 16.01 -48.22 73.87
N LEU A 75 15.98 -47.29 72.91
CA LEU A 75 14.91 -47.23 71.91
C LEU A 75 14.95 -48.50 71.05
N GLN A 76 13.80 -49.17 70.91
CA GLN A 76 13.69 -50.39 70.10
C GLN A 76 14.07 -50.10 68.64
N SER A 77 14.90 -50.97 68.05
CA SER A 77 15.41 -50.88 66.68
C SER A 77 14.32 -50.62 65.65
N ASP A 78 13.16 -51.25 65.82
CA ASP A 78 12.12 -51.30 64.78
C ASP A 78 11.43 -49.93 64.59
N ALA A 79 11.38 -49.09 65.64
CA ALA A 79 10.82 -47.74 65.56
C ALA A 79 11.78 -46.75 64.87
N LEU A 80 13.08 -47.06 64.84
CA LEU A 80 14.14 -46.24 64.25
C LEU A 80 14.66 -46.82 62.91
N GLU A 81 14.41 -48.09 62.59
CA GLU A 81 14.73 -48.70 61.28
C GLU A 81 13.93 -48.09 60.12
N ILE A 82 12.73 -47.56 60.38
CA ILE A 82 11.95 -46.77 59.41
C ILE A 82 12.70 -45.48 59.05
N CYS A 83 13.62 -45.02 59.90
CA CYS A 83 14.51 -43.88 59.66
C CYS A 83 15.80 -44.25 58.93
N ASN A 84 16.01 -45.51 58.53
CA ASN A 84 17.19 -45.91 57.76
C ASN A 84 17.14 -45.31 56.33
N PRO A 85 18.09 -44.42 55.95
CA PRO A 85 18.08 -43.75 54.65
C PRO A 85 18.07 -44.70 53.44
N ASP A 86 18.64 -45.91 53.56
CA ASP A 86 18.65 -46.93 52.49
C ASP A 86 17.25 -47.48 52.18
N ASN A 87 16.28 -47.26 53.07
CA ASN A 87 14.89 -47.57 52.84
C ASN A 87 14.11 -46.45 52.15
N CYS A 88 14.74 -45.32 51.87
CA CYS A 88 14.18 -44.25 51.09
C CYS A 88 14.47 -44.42 49.60
N LYS A 89 13.51 -44.03 48.76
CA LYS A 89 13.40 -44.55 47.39
C LYS A 89 13.04 -43.41 46.41
N CYS A 90 13.81 -42.32 46.53
CA CYS A 90 13.65 -41.05 45.82
C CYS A 90 13.98 -41.16 44.33
N PHE A 91 13.19 -40.48 43.49
CA PHE A 91 13.37 -40.44 42.04
C PHE A 91 14.20 -39.22 41.61
N ASN A 92 14.67 -39.24 40.36
CA ASN A 92 15.34 -38.09 39.72
C ASN A 92 16.53 -37.50 40.50
N GLY A 93 17.27 -38.36 41.20
CA GLY A 93 18.47 -38.00 41.94
C GLY A 93 18.25 -37.41 43.34
N GLY A 94 17.01 -37.39 43.86
CA GLY A 94 16.73 -36.88 45.21
C GLY A 94 17.48 -37.62 46.32
N GLU A 95 17.93 -36.87 47.33
CA GLU A 95 18.64 -37.38 48.51
C GLU A 95 17.66 -37.54 49.66
N CYS A 96 17.77 -38.58 50.50
CA CYS A 96 16.75 -38.79 51.53
C CYS A 96 17.16 -38.37 52.92
N MET A 97 16.29 -37.60 53.56
CA MET A 97 16.45 -37.05 54.88
C MET A 97 15.44 -37.63 55.85
N ALA A 98 15.82 -37.76 57.12
CA ALA A 98 14.92 -38.22 58.18
C ALA A 98 14.38 -37.01 58.97
N ILE A 99 13.06 -36.77 58.93
CA ILE A 99 12.41 -35.63 59.59
C ILE A 99 11.30 -36.14 60.50
N GLY A 100 11.42 -35.87 61.81
CA GLY A 100 10.43 -36.30 62.78
C GLY A 100 10.27 -37.83 62.75
N SER A 101 9.06 -38.33 62.54
CA SER A 101 8.78 -39.78 62.46
C SER A 101 8.71 -40.33 61.02
N ALA A 102 9.41 -39.71 60.05
CA ALA A 102 9.36 -40.09 58.64
C ALA A 102 10.72 -39.95 57.92
N LEU A 103 10.83 -40.64 56.78
CA LEU A 103 11.83 -40.37 55.75
C LEU A 103 11.19 -39.52 54.64
N VAL A 104 11.89 -38.48 54.20
CA VAL A 104 11.42 -37.52 53.19
C VAL A 104 12.51 -37.31 52.15
N CYS A 105 12.13 -37.28 50.87
CA CYS A 105 13.06 -37.01 49.78
C CYS A 105 13.31 -35.51 49.60
N ASP A 106 14.58 -35.11 49.59
CA ASP A 106 15.04 -33.80 49.17
C ASP A 106 15.34 -33.80 47.67
N CYS A 107 14.61 -32.98 46.93
CA CYS A 107 14.62 -33.03 45.47
C CYS A 107 15.69 -32.12 44.88
N ILE A 108 16.45 -32.63 43.92
CA ILE A 108 17.48 -31.83 43.23
C ILE A 108 16.81 -30.93 42.19
N GLY A 109 17.10 -29.62 42.26
CA GLY A 109 16.69 -28.66 41.24
C GLY A 109 15.18 -28.38 41.26
N GLN A 110 14.52 -28.48 40.10
CA GLN A 110 13.10 -28.14 39.93
C GLN A 110 12.14 -29.35 40.00
N TRP A 111 12.60 -30.46 40.58
CA TRP A 111 11.75 -31.62 40.89
C TRP A 111 11.04 -31.42 42.25
N THR A 112 9.80 -31.91 42.37
CA THR A 112 8.93 -31.78 43.54
C THR A 112 8.08 -33.03 43.77
N GLY A 113 7.29 -33.05 44.85
CA GLY A 113 6.48 -34.19 45.25
C GLY A 113 7.17 -35.07 46.29
N GLU A 114 6.40 -35.91 46.98
CA GLU A 114 6.84 -36.66 48.17
C GLU A 114 8.09 -37.55 47.94
N PHE A 115 8.32 -38.00 46.71
CA PHE A 115 9.49 -38.78 46.29
C PHE A 115 10.24 -38.14 45.11
N CYS A 116 10.08 -36.83 44.86
CA CYS A 116 10.70 -36.09 43.75
C CYS A 116 10.27 -36.52 42.34
N GLN A 117 9.03 -36.97 42.20
CA GLN A 117 8.48 -37.51 40.96
C GLN A 117 7.78 -36.47 40.06
N GLU A 118 7.54 -35.25 40.53
CA GLU A 118 6.79 -34.21 39.81
C GLU A 118 7.72 -33.08 39.36
N SER A 119 7.47 -32.48 38.19
CA SER A 119 8.28 -31.37 37.67
C SER A 119 7.57 -30.03 37.86
N GLN A 120 8.28 -29.00 38.35
CA GLN A 120 7.73 -27.64 38.40
C GLN A 120 7.80 -26.87 37.07
N CYS A 121 8.42 -27.41 36.02
CA CYS A 121 8.43 -26.73 34.73
C CYS A 121 7.08 -26.81 34.02
N THR A 122 6.50 -25.67 33.65
CA THR A 122 5.23 -25.61 32.91
C THR A 122 5.46 -25.17 31.46
N SER A 123 4.56 -25.54 30.53
CA SER A 123 4.63 -25.09 29.14
C SER A 123 4.62 -23.56 29.00
N TYR A 124 4.11 -22.85 30.00
CA TYR A 124 4.06 -21.40 30.06
C TYR A 124 5.48 -20.79 30.16
N ASP A 125 6.37 -21.45 30.90
CA ASP A 125 7.75 -21.02 31.12
C ASP A 125 8.63 -21.16 29.88
N CYS A 126 8.21 -22.01 28.93
CA CYS A 126 8.82 -22.14 27.59
C CYS A 126 8.01 -21.43 26.48
N GLY A 127 7.16 -20.45 26.81
CA GLY A 127 6.41 -19.67 25.82
C GLY A 127 5.37 -20.49 25.03
N TYR A 128 4.73 -21.44 25.72
CA TYR A 128 3.87 -22.52 25.20
C TYR A 128 4.59 -23.59 24.36
N GLY A 129 5.91 -23.74 24.54
CA GLY A 129 6.68 -24.88 24.02
C GLY A 129 6.77 -26.04 25.03
N ASP A 130 7.21 -27.20 24.55
CA ASP A 130 7.42 -28.38 25.40
C ASP A 130 8.63 -28.16 26.33
N CYS A 131 8.40 -28.27 27.64
CA CYS A 131 9.44 -28.22 28.67
C CYS A 131 9.73 -29.62 29.22
N TYR A 132 11.00 -29.95 29.46
CA TYR A 132 11.41 -31.12 30.23
C TYR A 132 12.59 -30.78 31.15
N ILE A 133 12.75 -31.53 32.24
CA ILE A 133 13.84 -31.33 33.22
C ILE A 133 14.89 -32.44 33.06
N GLU A 134 16.17 -32.08 33.07
CA GLU A 134 17.27 -33.04 32.99
C GLU A 134 17.41 -33.86 34.29
N PRO A 135 17.43 -35.21 34.23
CA PRO A 135 17.42 -36.06 35.42
C PRO A 135 18.69 -36.01 36.29
N GLU A 136 19.84 -35.64 35.71
CA GLU A 136 21.14 -35.71 36.40
C GLU A 136 21.51 -34.44 37.17
N ASN A 137 20.95 -33.27 36.79
CA ASN A 137 21.26 -31.97 37.40
C ASN A 137 20.02 -31.16 37.82
N GLY A 138 18.81 -31.65 37.52
CA GLY A 138 17.54 -31.03 37.93
C GLY A 138 17.20 -29.71 37.23
N THR A 139 17.86 -29.37 36.11
CA THR A 139 17.63 -28.12 35.38
C THR A 139 16.58 -28.25 34.27
N ALA A 140 15.71 -27.25 34.14
CA ALA A 140 14.70 -27.20 33.09
C ALA A 140 15.31 -26.81 31.73
N GLN A 141 14.99 -27.57 30.69
CA GLN A 141 15.35 -27.27 29.30
C GLN A 141 14.12 -27.05 28.45
N CYS A 142 14.14 -25.96 27.67
CA CYS A 142 13.13 -25.63 26.69
C CYS A 142 13.58 -26.08 25.29
N LEU A 143 12.86 -27.02 24.68
CA LEU A 143 13.05 -27.34 23.27
C LEU A 143 12.33 -26.28 22.42
N CYS A 144 13.00 -25.16 22.17
CA CYS A 144 12.57 -24.19 21.16
C CYS A 144 12.90 -24.73 19.76
N GLY A 145 12.14 -25.70 19.29
CA GLY A 145 12.16 -26.15 17.90
C GLY A 145 11.52 -25.11 16.97
N ASP A 146 12.22 -24.01 16.72
CA ASP A 146 12.11 -23.11 15.55
C ASP A 146 10.71 -23.01 14.88
N ARG A 147 9.65 -22.81 15.67
CA ARG A 147 8.27 -22.70 15.19
C ARG A 147 7.50 -21.62 15.94
N TYR A 148 7.83 -20.37 15.63
CA TYR A 148 6.76 -19.42 15.30
C TYR A 148 6.71 -19.28 13.77
N VAL A 149 6.26 -20.35 13.12
CA VAL A 149 5.74 -20.25 11.77
C VAL A 149 4.38 -19.55 11.87
N ASN A 150 4.33 -18.35 11.30
CA ASN A 150 3.24 -17.86 10.47
C ASN A 150 1.99 -18.77 10.40
N TYR A 151 1.01 -18.58 11.29
CA TYR A 151 -0.32 -19.14 11.03
C TYR A 151 -1.30 -18.08 10.51
N CYS A 152 -1.22 -16.81 10.92
CA CYS A 152 -2.19 -15.81 10.44
C CYS A 152 -1.99 -15.35 8.98
N PRO A 153 -0.77 -15.03 8.48
CA PRO A 153 -0.60 -14.69 7.06
C PRO A 153 -0.88 -15.89 6.15
N ALA A 154 -0.55 -17.10 6.60
CA ALA A 154 -0.83 -18.34 5.87
C ALA A 154 -2.34 -18.67 5.84
N MET A 155 -3.09 -18.43 6.92
CA MET A 155 -4.55 -18.60 6.95
C MET A 155 -5.28 -17.58 6.08
N ILE A 156 -4.83 -16.32 6.04
CA ILE A 156 -5.41 -15.27 5.18
C ILE A 156 -5.19 -15.60 3.69
N ASP A 157 -4.05 -16.20 3.35
CA ASP A 157 -3.72 -16.56 1.97
C ASP A 157 -4.30 -17.93 1.54
N ALA A 158 -4.51 -18.86 2.49
CA ALA A 158 -5.15 -20.16 2.27
C ALA A 158 -6.69 -20.08 2.19
N LEU A 159 -7.32 -19.18 2.96
CA LEU A 159 -8.77 -18.98 2.94
C LEU A 159 -9.23 -17.94 1.90
N GLY A 160 -8.32 -17.32 1.16
CA GLY A 160 -8.65 -16.43 0.03
C GLY A 160 -9.04 -15.01 0.44
N GLY A 161 -8.41 -14.48 1.50
CA GLY A 161 -8.46 -13.07 1.87
C GLY A 161 -9.47 -12.72 2.98
N PRO A 162 -9.46 -11.45 3.43
CA PRO A 162 -10.19 -10.99 4.62
C PRO A 162 -11.72 -11.20 4.55
N GLN A 163 -12.28 -11.13 3.35
CA GLN A 163 -13.71 -11.35 3.10
C GLN A 163 -14.14 -12.78 3.46
N ARG A 164 -13.33 -13.77 3.08
CA ARG A 164 -13.64 -15.19 3.29
C ARG A 164 -13.37 -15.62 4.72
N VAL A 165 -12.34 -15.06 5.37
CA VAL A 165 -12.09 -15.26 6.80
C VAL A 165 -13.26 -14.72 7.63
N ASN A 166 -13.76 -13.52 7.34
CA ASN A 166 -14.93 -12.98 8.03
C ASN A 166 -16.21 -13.75 7.72
N ASN A 167 -16.39 -14.27 6.50
CA ASN A 167 -17.52 -15.15 6.20
C ASN A 167 -17.48 -16.43 7.05
N VAL A 168 -16.32 -17.04 7.24
CA VAL A 168 -16.16 -18.23 8.12
C VAL A 168 -16.47 -17.88 9.58
N LEU A 169 -15.93 -16.78 10.11
CA LEU A 169 -16.17 -16.33 11.49
C LEU A 169 -17.66 -16.01 11.73
N SER A 170 -18.29 -15.29 10.79
CA SER A 170 -19.73 -15.00 10.85
C SER A 170 -20.57 -16.28 10.78
N THR A 171 -20.14 -17.30 10.02
CA THR A 171 -20.87 -18.58 9.92
C THR A 171 -20.83 -19.35 11.24
N LEU A 172 -19.77 -19.16 12.04
CA LEU A 172 -19.56 -19.76 13.35
C LEU A 172 -20.16 -18.96 14.52
N ASN A 173 -20.87 -17.88 14.23
CA ASN A 173 -21.39 -16.93 15.22
C ASN A 173 -20.29 -16.32 16.11
N LEU A 174 -19.10 -16.11 15.53
CA LEU A 174 -17.96 -15.47 16.17
C LEU A 174 -17.82 -14.01 15.69
N PRO A 175 -17.30 -13.08 16.52
CA PRO A 175 -17.17 -11.68 16.13
C PRO A 175 -16.29 -11.51 14.87
N PRO A 176 -16.75 -10.76 13.85
CA PRO A 176 -15.95 -10.51 12.65
C PRO A 176 -14.78 -9.57 12.94
N ILE A 177 -13.64 -9.81 12.29
CA ILE A 177 -12.43 -9.01 12.45
C ILE A 177 -12.47 -7.85 11.43
N SER A 178 -12.48 -6.61 11.91
CA SER A 178 -12.54 -5.44 11.01
C SER A 178 -11.30 -5.36 10.11
N HIS A 179 -11.45 -4.93 8.85
CA HIS A 179 -10.33 -4.71 7.93
C HIS A 179 -9.34 -3.63 8.41
N LYS A 180 -9.78 -2.79 9.36
CA LYS A 180 -8.94 -1.82 10.04
C LYS A 180 -8.12 -2.45 11.16
N ASN A 181 -8.58 -3.58 11.73
CA ASN A 181 -8.01 -4.34 12.87
C ASN A 181 -7.02 -5.45 12.39
N LEU A 182 -7.36 -6.17 11.33
CA LEU A 182 -6.36 -6.75 10.40
C LEU A 182 -5.52 -5.59 9.83
N LYS A 183 -4.37 -5.68 9.16
CA LYS A 183 -3.48 -4.52 8.85
C LYS A 183 -2.90 -3.81 10.09
N VAL A 184 -3.73 -3.50 11.08
CA VAL A 184 -3.36 -3.09 12.42
C VAL A 184 -2.45 -4.15 13.05
N MET A 185 -2.87 -5.41 13.18
CA MET A 185 -2.01 -6.55 13.58
C MET A 185 -0.62 -6.50 12.95
N GLU A 186 -0.64 -6.27 11.65
CA GLU A 186 0.47 -6.39 10.72
C GLU A 186 1.56 -5.30 10.94
N ARG A 187 1.29 -4.19 11.64
CA ARG A 187 2.29 -3.10 11.87
C ARG A 187 3.04 -3.17 13.19
N ARG A 188 2.41 -3.41 14.35
CA ARG A 188 3.16 -3.59 15.61
C ARG A 188 3.71 -4.99 15.83
N ALA A 189 3.44 -5.96 14.97
CA ALA A 189 4.42 -7.04 14.79
C ALA A 189 5.80 -6.44 14.42
N GLY A 190 5.83 -5.39 13.60
CA GLY A 190 7.05 -4.64 13.26
C GLY A 190 7.62 -3.79 14.41
N GLU A 191 6.78 -3.07 15.17
CA GLU A 191 7.25 -2.25 16.31
C GLU A 191 7.61 -3.07 17.55
N MET A 192 7.01 -4.25 17.79
CA MET A 192 7.44 -5.16 18.86
C MET A 192 8.78 -5.82 18.55
N ILE A 193 9.08 -6.08 17.28
CA ILE A 193 10.42 -6.54 16.84
C ILE A 193 11.45 -5.43 17.03
N GLU A 194 11.11 -4.17 16.73
CA GLU A 194 11.97 -3.00 16.95
C GLU A 194 12.12 -2.67 18.46
N GLY A 195 11.08 -2.91 19.26
CA GLY A 195 11.09 -2.83 20.73
C GLY A 195 11.93 -3.93 21.38
N PHE A 196 11.86 -5.17 20.91
CA PHE A 196 12.73 -6.27 21.36
C PHE A 196 14.20 -6.03 20.98
N ALA A 197 14.45 -5.42 19.81
CA ALA A 197 15.81 -5.04 19.40
C ALA A 197 16.40 -3.92 20.26
N ASN A 198 15.58 -2.94 20.67
CA ASN A 198 16.02 -1.85 21.57
C ASN A 198 16.13 -2.30 23.03
N LEU A 199 15.21 -3.14 23.53
CA LEU A 199 15.24 -3.70 24.88
C LEU A 199 16.39 -4.71 25.04
N SER A 200 16.69 -5.51 24.02
CA SER A 200 17.86 -6.40 24.02
C SER A 200 19.18 -5.63 24.12
N MET A 201 19.28 -4.45 23.49
CA MET A 201 20.46 -3.58 23.58
C MET A 201 20.57 -2.84 24.93
N ASP A 202 19.45 -2.37 25.48
CA ASP A 202 19.42 -1.67 26.77
C ASP A 202 19.61 -2.64 27.96
N GLN A 203 19.15 -3.88 27.81
CA GLN A 203 19.32 -4.96 28.79
C GLN A 203 20.77 -5.48 28.80
N ARG A 204 21.46 -5.59 27.66
CA ARG A 204 22.90 -5.91 27.62
C ARG A 204 23.77 -4.78 28.20
N CYS A 205 23.36 -3.51 28.05
CA CYS A 205 24.03 -2.37 28.70
C CYS A 205 23.80 -2.34 30.23
N ARG A 206 22.63 -2.76 30.72
CA ARG A 206 22.35 -2.90 32.16
C ARG A 206 23.02 -4.12 32.78
N GLU A 207 23.06 -5.25 32.08
CA GLU A 207 23.79 -6.46 32.50
C GLU A 207 25.30 -6.18 32.65
N ALA A 208 25.88 -5.34 31.78
CA ALA A 208 27.27 -4.88 31.91
C ALA A 208 27.52 -3.94 33.10
N PHE A 209 26.51 -3.16 33.51
CA PHE A 209 26.57 -2.24 34.66
C PHE A 209 26.24 -2.94 36.00
N GLU A 210 25.31 -3.89 36.01
CA GLU A 210 24.95 -4.72 37.16
C GLU A 210 26.05 -5.74 37.49
N ALA A 211 26.79 -6.25 36.50
CA ALA A 211 28.01 -7.04 36.73
C ALA A 211 29.16 -6.20 37.33
N GLU A 212 29.21 -4.89 37.08
CA GLU A 212 30.11 -3.96 37.81
C GLU A 212 29.62 -3.70 39.25
N LYS A 213 28.30 -3.77 39.51
CA LYS A 213 27.67 -3.46 40.82
C LYS A 213 27.55 -4.66 41.76
N SER A 214 27.36 -5.88 41.24
CA SER A 214 27.35 -7.14 42.00
C SER A 214 28.76 -7.59 42.43
N ASN A 215 29.79 -6.84 42.04
CA ASN A 215 31.10 -6.84 42.71
C ASN A 215 31.13 -5.97 44.01
N ALA A 216 30.04 -5.29 44.37
CA ALA A 216 30.00 -4.31 45.46
C ALA A 216 28.75 -4.41 46.37
N ALA A 217 28.09 -5.57 46.39
CA ALA A 217 27.01 -5.95 47.30
C ALA A 217 26.86 -7.49 47.28
N GLU A 218 26.60 -8.25 48.36
CA GLU A 218 26.36 -7.92 49.78
C GLU A 218 25.29 -6.85 50.01
N ASP A 219 24.03 -7.25 50.08
CA ASP A 219 23.20 -6.96 51.24
C ASP A 219 21.71 -7.28 50.96
N GLU A 220 21.19 -8.14 51.84
CA GLU A 220 19.84 -8.06 52.40
C GLU A 220 18.63 -8.54 51.56
N ASN A 221 18.07 -9.68 52.02
CA ASN A 221 16.65 -9.90 52.36
C ASN A 221 15.57 -9.35 51.39
N GLY A 222 14.58 -10.10 50.91
CA GLY A 222 13.80 -11.16 51.55
C GLY A 222 12.30 -10.94 51.24
N THR A 223 11.61 -12.05 50.93
CA THR A 223 10.22 -12.44 51.30
C THR A 223 8.94 -11.65 50.92
N GLU A 224 7.95 -12.43 50.43
CA GLU A 224 6.50 -12.46 50.78
C GLU A 224 5.56 -11.34 50.21
N ASN A 225 4.25 -11.49 49.92
CA ASN A 225 3.21 -12.49 50.24
C ASN A 225 1.87 -12.25 49.45
N MET A 226 1.07 -13.32 49.31
CA MET A 226 -0.41 -13.49 49.50
C MET A 226 -1.57 -12.63 48.88
N LEU A 227 -2.55 -13.39 48.33
CA LEU A 227 -4.01 -13.49 48.59
C LEU A 227 -5.11 -12.52 48.05
N ASP A 228 -6.09 -13.18 47.41
CA ASP A 228 -7.58 -13.15 47.52
C ASP A 228 -8.50 -12.01 47.05
N THR A 229 -9.46 -12.46 46.20
CA THR A 229 -10.91 -12.19 46.08
C THR A 229 -11.49 -10.79 46.31
N ASN A 230 -12.26 -10.28 45.33
CA ASN A 230 -13.73 -10.23 45.44
C ASN A 230 -14.43 -9.67 44.18
N THR A 231 -15.66 -10.14 44.01
CA THR A 231 -16.72 -9.83 43.03
C THR A 231 -17.20 -8.37 43.06
N ASP A 232 -17.65 -7.83 41.92
CA ASP A 232 -19.06 -7.40 41.81
C ASP A 232 -19.53 -7.06 40.38
N SER A 233 -20.84 -7.22 40.26
CA SER A 233 -21.78 -7.17 39.13
C SER A 233 -21.74 -5.99 38.15
N HIS A 234 -22.05 -6.26 36.88
CA HIS A 234 -23.17 -5.60 36.17
C HIS A 234 -23.62 -6.41 34.94
N THR A 235 -24.88 -6.84 34.96
CA THR A 235 -25.64 -7.36 33.82
C THR A 235 -26.25 -6.21 33.02
N ASP A 236 -26.20 -6.26 31.67
CA ASP A 236 -27.41 -6.11 30.86
C ASP A 236 -27.28 -6.70 29.45
N MET A 237 -28.43 -7.10 28.91
CA MET A 237 -28.68 -8.07 27.85
C MET A 237 -28.76 -7.51 26.41
N THR A 238 -28.71 -8.47 25.47
CA THR A 238 -29.51 -8.63 24.22
C THR A 238 -28.78 -8.60 22.88
N ASP A 239 -28.87 -9.77 22.25
CA ASP A 239 -28.31 -10.22 20.99
C ASP A 239 -29.29 -9.90 19.85
N THR A 240 -28.99 -8.93 18.98
CA THR A 240 -29.74 -8.67 17.73
C THR A 240 -28.80 -8.21 16.61
N ASN A 241 -28.06 -9.13 16.01
CA ASN A 241 -27.42 -8.91 14.72
C ASN A 241 -27.92 -9.95 13.70
N SER A 242 -28.77 -9.51 12.75
CA SER A 242 -29.10 -10.35 11.60
C SER A 242 -27.88 -10.45 10.68
N ASN A 243 -27.24 -11.62 10.64
CA ASN A 243 -26.03 -11.85 9.85
C ASN A 243 -26.39 -12.01 8.35
N ASN A 244 -26.51 -10.87 7.65
CA ASN A 244 -26.87 -10.78 6.22
C ASN A 244 -25.87 -11.45 5.25
N SER A 245 -24.70 -11.88 5.74
CA SER A 245 -23.64 -12.54 4.96
C SER A 245 -23.71 -14.08 4.97
N LEU A 246 -24.71 -14.68 5.64
CA LEU A 246 -24.85 -16.14 5.75
C LEU A 246 -25.89 -16.70 4.77
N PRO A 247 -25.68 -17.91 4.21
CA PRO A 247 -26.75 -18.65 3.57
C PRO A 247 -27.92 -18.79 4.55
N TYR A 248 -29.12 -18.39 4.13
CA TYR A 248 -30.35 -18.42 4.94
C TYR A 248 -30.34 -17.55 6.21
N LYS A 249 -29.38 -16.62 6.35
CA LYS A 249 -29.25 -15.68 7.50
C LYS A 249 -29.18 -16.36 8.87
N ALA A 250 -28.81 -17.64 8.92
CA ALA A 250 -28.76 -18.44 10.13
C ALA A 250 -27.33 -18.95 10.40
N PRO A 251 -26.86 -18.96 11.66
CA PRO A 251 -25.57 -19.52 12.03
C PRO A 251 -25.54 -21.06 11.91
N LEU A 252 -24.35 -21.64 11.89
CA LEU A 252 -24.14 -23.09 11.99
C LEU A 252 -24.90 -23.68 13.19
N SER A 253 -25.82 -24.62 12.92
CA SER A 253 -26.72 -25.22 13.89
C SER A 253 -26.27 -26.60 14.40
N ASP A 254 -25.23 -27.20 13.81
CA ASP A 254 -24.66 -28.47 14.25
C ASP A 254 -23.78 -28.27 15.51
N PRO A 255 -24.18 -28.82 16.67
CA PRO A 255 -23.48 -28.59 17.93
C PRO A 255 -22.06 -29.19 17.94
N VAL A 256 -21.86 -30.33 17.28
CA VAL A 256 -20.60 -31.08 17.30
C VAL A 256 -19.57 -30.43 16.38
N LEU A 257 -20.02 -29.97 15.20
CA LEU A 257 -19.15 -29.22 14.29
C LEU A 257 -18.78 -27.86 14.87
N ARG A 258 -19.72 -27.20 15.55
CA ARG A 258 -19.48 -25.92 16.23
C ARG A 258 -18.43 -26.05 17.32
N GLU A 259 -18.53 -27.07 18.17
CA GLU A 259 -17.55 -27.33 19.25
C GLU A 259 -16.14 -27.57 18.69
N LYS A 260 -16.02 -28.39 17.62
CA LYS A 260 -14.72 -28.65 16.97
C LYS A 260 -14.10 -27.39 16.37
N LEU A 261 -14.90 -26.56 15.72
CA LEU A 261 -14.43 -25.32 15.12
C LEU A 261 -14.11 -24.26 16.18
N GLN A 262 -14.87 -24.22 17.26
CA GLN A 262 -14.59 -23.34 18.39
C GLN A 262 -13.24 -23.67 19.01
N ASN A 263 -12.95 -24.95 19.29
CA ASN A 263 -11.63 -25.38 19.75
C ASN A 263 -10.49 -25.03 18.76
N LEU A 264 -10.76 -25.11 17.45
CA LEU A 264 -9.79 -24.77 16.41
C LEU A 264 -9.47 -23.27 16.36
N PHE A 265 -10.47 -22.43 16.57
CA PHE A 265 -10.35 -20.97 16.48
C PHE A 265 -10.14 -20.27 17.84
N GLU A 266 -10.31 -20.98 18.96
CA GLU A 266 -10.07 -20.51 20.34
C GLU A 266 -8.74 -19.73 20.49
N PRO A 267 -7.60 -20.19 19.91
CA PRO A 267 -6.33 -19.47 20.02
C PRO A 267 -6.29 -18.14 19.24
N VAL A 268 -7.13 -18.00 18.22
CA VAL A 268 -7.24 -16.79 17.38
C VAL A 268 -8.24 -15.80 18.00
N ILE A 269 -9.36 -16.32 18.51
CA ILE A 269 -10.42 -15.54 19.16
C ILE A 269 -9.92 -14.96 20.49
N SER A 270 -9.21 -15.75 21.30
CA SER A 270 -8.59 -15.31 22.56
C SER A 270 -7.60 -14.16 22.38
N LYS A 271 -7.04 -14.01 21.17
CA LYS A 271 -6.14 -12.91 20.79
C LYS A 271 -6.82 -11.82 19.95
N ALA A 272 -8.14 -11.89 19.71
CA ALA A 272 -8.84 -10.96 18.81
C ALA A 272 -8.74 -9.49 19.23
N ALA A 273 -8.73 -9.19 20.53
CA ALA A 273 -8.54 -7.83 21.06
C ALA A 273 -7.11 -7.29 20.80
N SER A 274 -6.09 -8.16 20.74
CA SER A 274 -4.72 -7.78 20.38
C SER A 274 -4.58 -7.34 18.92
N TYR A 275 -5.66 -7.47 18.15
CA TYR A 275 -5.74 -7.03 16.76
C TYR A 275 -6.36 -5.62 16.65
N ALA A 276 -6.42 -4.80 17.71
CA ALA A 276 -7.17 -3.52 17.73
C ALA A 276 -6.38 -2.24 17.37
N ASP A 277 -5.24 -1.95 18.01
CA ASP A 277 -4.52 -0.66 17.85
C ASP A 277 -3.25 -0.71 16.98
N LEU A 278 -2.64 -1.88 16.87
CA LEU A 278 -1.30 -2.17 16.32
C LEU A 278 -0.87 -1.54 14.96
N GLY A 279 -1.75 -0.90 14.18
CA GLY A 279 -1.38 0.35 13.51
C GLY A 279 -1.20 0.50 11.97
N SER A 280 -1.39 -0.52 11.12
CA SER A 280 -1.64 -0.42 9.65
C SER A 280 -0.49 0.03 8.69
N SER A 281 -0.37 -0.54 7.47
CA SER A 281 0.70 -0.16 6.50
C SER A 281 0.54 -0.55 4.98
N GLN A 282 1.58 -0.20 4.18
CA GLN A 282 1.99 -0.68 2.83
C GLN A 282 3.22 -1.61 2.88
N ALA A 283 3.89 -1.68 4.05
CA ALA A 283 5.08 -2.49 4.27
C ALA A 283 4.74 -3.99 4.31
N CYS A 284 3.55 -4.32 4.81
CA CYS A 284 3.06 -5.69 4.87
C CYS A 284 2.72 -6.22 3.46
N GLU A 285 2.11 -5.38 2.60
CA GLU A 285 1.92 -5.71 1.18
C GLU A 285 3.26 -5.95 0.44
N HIS A 286 4.30 -5.18 0.75
CA HIS A 286 5.64 -5.40 0.21
C HIS A 286 6.28 -6.70 0.70
N ALA A 287 6.16 -7.02 2.00
CA ALA A 287 6.65 -8.27 2.57
C ALA A 287 5.94 -9.49 1.97
N ASN A 288 4.60 -9.44 1.87
CA ASN A 288 3.78 -10.49 1.26
C ASN A 288 4.16 -10.71 -0.21
N ARG A 289 4.40 -9.63 -0.98
CA ARG A 289 4.89 -9.73 -2.36
C ARG A 289 6.29 -10.33 -2.45
N ALA A 290 7.21 -9.94 -1.56
CA ALA A 290 8.58 -10.45 -1.56
C ALA A 290 8.65 -11.95 -1.22
N ALA A 291 7.83 -12.40 -0.24
CA ALA A 291 7.66 -13.80 0.08
C ALA A 291 7.04 -14.57 -1.10
N SER A 292 5.98 -14.04 -1.70
CA SER A 292 5.31 -14.64 -2.87
C SER A 292 6.24 -14.79 -4.09
N LEU A 293 7.24 -13.92 -4.26
CA LEU A 293 8.22 -14.06 -5.34
C LEU A 293 9.25 -15.16 -5.09
N ARG A 294 9.51 -15.51 -3.82
CA ARG A 294 10.47 -16.55 -3.41
C ARG A 294 9.80 -17.91 -3.16
N ALA A 295 8.51 -17.91 -2.89
CA ALA A 295 7.64 -19.07 -2.78
C ALA A 295 6.35 -18.80 -3.59
N PRO A 296 6.41 -18.85 -4.94
CA PRO A 296 5.26 -18.54 -5.77
C PRO A 296 4.16 -19.60 -5.68
N LYS A 297 2.91 -19.15 -5.67
CA LYS A 297 1.72 -20.01 -5.46
C LYS A 297 1.51 -21.13 -6.49
N HIS A 298 2.15 -21.04 -7.67
CA HIS A 298 2.10 -22.09 -8.69
C HIS A 298 3.06 -23.26 -8.41
N LEU A 299 3.93 -23.14 -7.41
CA LEU A 299 4.85 -24.19 -6.95
C LEU A 299 4.47 -24.58 -5.51
N HIS A 300 4.29 -25.87 -5.27
CA HIS A 300 3.89 -26.37 -3.95
C HIS A 300 5.11 -26.48 -3.02
N TYR A 301 5.15 -25.64 -1.99
CA TYR A 301 6.16 -25.68 -0.93
C TYR A 301 5.54 -25.94 0.46
N GLY A 302 4.21 -26.04 0.54
CA GLY A 302 3.38 -25.95 1.75
C GLY A 302 3.66 -26.96 2.88
N GLU A 303 4.43 -28.01 2.61
CA GLU A 303 4.70 -29.10 3.55
C GLU A 303 6.20 -29.38 3.73
N SER A 304 7.07 -28.40 3.42
CA SER A 304 8.52 -28.59 3.46
C SER A 304 9.26 -27.52 4.26
N GLU A 305 10.39 -27.90 4.86
CA GLU A 305 11.40 -26.98 5.42
C GLU A 305 11.86 -25.93 4.39
N SER A 306 11.68 -26.20 3.09
CA SER A 306 11.96 -25.26 2.00
C SER A 306 11.07 -24.00 2.05
N LEU A 307 9.80 -24.10 2.45
CA LEU A 307 8.95 -22.93 2.58
C LEU A 307 9.41 -22.05 3.74
N ASP A 308 9.68 -22.69 4.88
CA ASP A 308 10.18 -22.01 6.07
C ASP A 308 11.51 -21.28 5.78
N PHE A 309 12.47 -21.96 5.14
CA PHE A 309 13.71 -21.34 4.68
C PHE A 309 13.48 -20.17 3.73
N ARG A 310 12.56 -20.30 2.75
CA ARG A 310 12.26 -19.23 1.78
C ARG A 310 11.63 -18.01 2.45
N VAL A 311 10.76 -18.23 3.43
CA VAL A 311 10.12 -17.15 4.21
C VAL A 311 11.15 -16.49 5.14
N LYS A 312 11.94 -17.27 5.89
CA LYS A 312 13.04 -16.79 6.73
C LYS A 312 14.08 -16.01 5.92
N ALA A 313 14.51 -16.52 4.76
CA ALA A 313 15.41 -15.83 3.86
C ALA A 313 14.80 -14.54 3.29
N SER A 314 13.48 -14.51 3.05
CA SER A 314 12.75 -13.31 2.61
C SER A 314 12.79 -12.24 3.69
N ALA A 315 12.50 -12.62 4.93
CA ALA A 315 12.58 -11.73 6.09
C ALA A 315 14.01 -11.20 6.28
N ALA A 316 15.02 -12.07 6.27
CA ALA A 316 16.43 -11.68 6.36
C ALA A 316 16.81 -10.69 5.24
N CYS A 317 16.37 -10.92 4.01
CA CYS A 317 16.67 -10.01 2.90
C CYS A 317 15.96 -8.65 3.01
N ILE A 318 14.75 -8.60 3.57
CA ILE A 318 14.01 -7.34 3.78
C ILE A 318 14.70 -6.51 4.86
N ASN A 319 15.10 -7.17 5.95
CA ASN A 319 15.67 -6.55 7.14
C ASN A 319 17.13 -6.16 6.91
N GLU A 320 17.97 -7.09 6.47
CA GLU A 320 19.44 -6.97 6.43
C GLU A 320 19.98 -6.64 5.02
N GLY A 321 19.13 -6.63 3.99
CA GLY A 321 19.58 -6.52 2.60
C GLY A 321 20.09 -7.87 2.07
N ARG A 322 20.74 -7.89 0.90
CA ARG A 322 21.25 -9.15 0.32
C ARG A 322 22.51 -9.67 1.00
N ASN A 323 23.15 -8.86 1.83
CA ASN A 323 24.34 -9.25 2.57
C ASN A 323 24.12 -10.40 3.58
N TYR A 324 22.87 -10.70 3.99
CA TYR A 324 22.56 -11.86 4.82
C TYR A 324 23.15 -13.16 4.26
N LEU A 325 23.15 -13.33 2.93
CA LEU A 325 23.73 -14.51 2.27
C LEU A 325 25.23 -14.62 2.58
N SER A 326 25.97 -13.52 2.41
CA SER A 326 27.41 -13.49 2.67
C SER A 326 27.73 -13.82 4.13
N GLU A 327 26.89 -13.36 5.05
CA GLU A 327 27.03 -13.58 6.48
C GLU A 327 26.68 -15.03 6.88
N THR A 328 25.61 -15.58 6.30
CA THR A 328 25.25 -17.01 6.47
C THR A 328 26.38 -17.91 6.01
N PHE A 329 26.99 -17.68 4.83
CA PHE A 329 28.13 -18.47 4.37
C PHE A 329 29.30 -18.44 5.36
N LYS A 330 29.67 -17.26 5.86
CA LYS A 330 30.76 -17.11 6.83
C LYS A 330 30.48 -17.86 8.14
N ARG A 331 29.27 -17.78 8.68
CA ARG A 331 28.87 -18.44 9.94
C ARG A 331 28.91 -19.96 9.84
N HIS A 332 28.69 -20.52 8.65
CA HIS A 332 28.82 -21.96 8.41
C HIS A 332 30.22 -22.37 7.93
N GLY A 333 31.23 -21.49 8.03
CA GLY A 333 32.60 -21.79 7.62
C GLY A 333 32.78 -21.92 6.10
N LEU A 334 31.83 -21.43 5.30
CA LEU A 334 31.84 -21.48 3.85
C LEU A 334 32.29 -20.15 3.25
N SER A 335 33.04 -20.20 2.14
CA SER A 335 33.41 -18.98 1.41
C SER A 335 32.20 -18.42 0.66
N PRO A 336 31.85 -17.12 0.80
CA PRO A 336 30.77 -16.49 0.05
C PRO A 336 31.01 -16.46 -1.48
N GLY A 337 32.24 -16.71 -1.94
CA GLY A 337 32.62 -16.69 -3.35
C GLY A 337 32.91 -15.30 -3.90
N SER A 338 33.74 -15.22 -4.94
CA SER A 338 34.23 -13.96 -5.53
C SER A 338 33.16 -13.17 -6.30
N PHE A 339 32.05 -13.80 -6.69
CA PHE A 339 30.95 -13.17 -7.43
C PHE A 339 29.81 -12.69 -6.54
N THR A 340 29.48 -13.44 -5.48
CA THR A 340 28.35 -13.16 -4.58
C THR A 340 28.56 -11.86 -3.81
N VAL A 341 29.78 -11.63 -3.32
CA VAL A 341 30.10 -10.44 -2.52
C VAL A 341 29.95 -9.15 -3.33
N PRO A 342 30.56 -8.99 -4.53
CA PRO A 342 30.35 -7.78 -5.34
C PRO A 342 28.89 -7.60 -5.80
N TYR A 343 28.18 -8.68 -6.13
CA TYR A 343 26.79 -8.62 -6.55
C TYR A 343 25.85 -8.15 -5.43
N ASN A 344 26.01 -8.70 -4.22
CA ASN A 344 25.24 -8.30 -3.05
C ASN A 344 25.46 -6.82 -2.72
N SER A 345 26.73 -6.38 -2.67
CA SER A 345 27.08 -4.98 -2.43
C SER A 345 26.49 -4.02 -3.47
N LYS A 346 26.52 -4.40 -4.76
CA LYS A 346 25.88 -3.59 -5.82
C LYS A 346 24.37 -3.46 -5.61
N LYS A 347 23.69 -4.56 -5.28
CA LYS A 347 22.23 -4.58 -5.09
C LYS A 347 21.79 -3.84 -3.83
N ASP A 348 22.57 -3.92 -2.75
CA ASP A 348 22.30 -3.17 -1.53
C ASP A 348 22.54 -1.67 -1.73
N HIS A 349 23.59 -1.27 -2.47
CA HIS A 349 23.79 0.12 -2.88
C HIS A 349 22.63 0.68 -3.73
N GLU A 350 22.10 -0.11 -4.68
CA GLU A 350 20.90 0.25 -5.44
C GLU A 350 19.65 0.40 -4.53
N ARG A 351 19.47 -0.49 -3.55
CA ARG A 351 18.38 -0.43 -2.56
C ARG A 351 18.48 0.83 -1.71
N GLU A 352 19.66 1.14 -1.18
CA GLU A 352 19.90 2.36 -0.40
C GLU A 352 19.61 3.63 -1.19
N LYS A 353 20.10 3.72 -2.43
CA LYS A 353 19.81 4.86 -3.32
C LYS A 353 18.31 5.04 -3.52
N ARG A 354 17.56 3.94 -3.74
CA ARG A 354 16.09 3.98 -3.88
C ARG A 354 15.40 4.41 -2.58
N GLN A 355 15.84 3.91 -1.43
CA GLN A 355 15.30 4.31 -0.13
C GLN A 355 15.54 5.80 0.15
N LYS A 356 16.77 6.28 -0.02
CA LYS A 356 17.15 7.70 0.09
C LYS A 356 16.29 8.57 -0.84
N LYS A 357 16.15 8.18 -2.11
CA LYS A 357 15.29 8.87 -3.08
C LYS A 357 13.82 8.86 -2.66
N SER A 358 13.29 7.74 -2.17
CA SER A 358 11.87 7.64 -1.76
C SER A 358 11.55 8.58 -0.58
N LYS A 359 12.49 8.81 0.34
CA LYS A 359 12.31 9.68 1.50
C LYS A 359 12.28 11.17 1.14
N LEU A 360 12.74 11.56 -0.06
CA LEU A 360 12.74 12.95 -0.51
C LEU A 360 11.33 13.57 -0.48
N PRO A 361 11.18 14.83 -0.03
CA PRO A 361 9.88 15.52 0.02
C PRO A 361 9.15 15.52 -1.32
N GLU A 362 9.86 15.75 -2.43
CA GLU A 362 9.28 15.74 -3.78
C GLU A 362 8.67 14.37 -4.14
N GLN A 363 9.34 13.28 -3.76
CA GLN A 363 8.86 11.91 -4.03
C GLN A 363 7.69 11.53 -3.11
N LYS A 364 7.67 12.01 -1.86
CA LYS A 364 6.50 11.88 -0.98
C LYS A 364 5.30 12.65 -1.54
N LEU A 365 5.51 13.90 -1.96
CA LEU A 365 4.48 14.74 -2.58
C LEU A 365 3.94 14.11 -3.86
N ARG A 366 4.81 13.58 -4.74
CA ARG A 366 4.40 12.88 -5.96
C ARG A 366 3.55 11.64 -5.64
N ARG A 367 3.88 10.87 -4.60
CA ARG A 367 3.09 9.72 -4.16
C ARG A 367 1.70 10.11 -3.66
N LEU A 368 1.60 11.19 -2.88
CA LEU A 368 0.30 11.72 -2.45
C LEU A 368 -0.55 12.17 -3.63
N LYS A 369 0.03 12.91 -4.58
CA LYS A 369 -0.64 13.31 -5.83
C LYS A 369 -1.11 12.09 -6.63
N LEU A 370 -0.28 11.06 -6.81
CA LEU A 370 -0.67 9.84 -7.52
C LEU A 370 -1.73 9.00 -6.77
N LYS A 371 -1.74 9.04 -5.43
CA LYS A 371 -2.79 8.40 -4.64
C LYS A 371 -4.12 9.12 -4.84
N GLU A 372 -4.11 10.44 -4.75
CA GLU A 372 -5.27 11.29 -5.00
C GLU A 372 -5.81 11.11 -6.44
N GLU A 373 -4.93 11.16 -7.45
CA GLU A 373 -5.31 10.93 -8.84
C GLU A 373 -5.98 9.56 -9.06
N ARG A 374 -5.50 8.52 -8.36
CA ARG A 374 -6.13 7.17 -8.42
C ARG A 374 -7.49 7.13 -7.74
N ILE A 375 -7.65 7.79 -6.59
CA ILE A 375 -8.94 7.86 -5.88
C ILE A 375 -9.96 8.56 -6.77
N THR A 376 -9.63 9.76 -7.27
CA THR A 376 -10.50 10.52 -8.16
C THR A 376 -10.83 9.78 -9.44
N SER A 377 -9.84 9.12 -10.07
CA SER A 377 -10.10 8.33 -11.28
C SER A 377 -11.03 7.15 -11.00
N LYS A 378 -10.86 6.47 -9.87
CA LYS A 378 -11.72 5.33 -9.47
C LYS A 378 -13.14 5.80 -9.18
N GLY A 379 -13.30 6.87 -8.39
CA GLY A 379 -14.61 7.45 -8.09
C GLY A 379 -15.32 7.96 -9.34
N ALA A 380 -14.59 8.56 -10.28
CA ALA A 380 -15.13 8.98 -11.56
C ALA A 380 -15.62 7.79 -12.40
N CYS A 381 -14.81 6.72 -12.53
CA CYS A 381 -15.22 5.50 -13.25
C CYS A 381 -16.49 4.89 -12.64
N GLU A 382 -16.52 4.70 -11.32
CA GLU A 382 -17.69 4.19 -10.60
C GLU A 382 -18.94 5.07 -10.83
N ALA A 383 -18.78 6.40 -10.78
CA ALA A 383 -19.88 7.33 -11.03
C ALA A 383 -20.36 7.33 -12.49
N THR A 384 -19.47 7.11 -13.46
CA THR A 384 -19.84 7.08 -14.89
C THR A 384 -20.43 5.75 -15.35
N GLU A 385 -19.96 4.64 -14.80
CA GLU A 385 -20.37 3.28 -15.17
C GLU A 385 -21.68 2.87 -14.50
N GLY A 386 -21.99 3.38 -13.30
CA GLY A 386 -23.13 2.92 -12.51
C GLY A 386 -22.86 1.57 -11.83
N ALA A 387 -23.89 0.94 -11.25
CA ALA A 387 -23.75 -0.36 -10.61
C ALA A 387 -23.45 -1.45 -11.66
N SER A 388 -22.16 -1.75 -11.87
CA SER A 388 -21.72 -2.78 -12.83
C SER A 388 -21.27 -4.09 -12.16
N TYR A 389 -21.07 -4.08 -10.83
CA TYR A 389 -20.52 -5.20 -10.07
C TYR A 389 -21.21 -5.33 -8.70
N GLU A 390 -22.49 -5.65 -8.69
CA GLU A 390 -23.19 -6.10 -7.49
C GLU A 390 -23.52 -7.59 -7.60
N SER A 391 -23.52 -8.29 -6.46
CA SER A 391 -23.91 -9.71 -6.43
C SER A 391 -25.39 -9.82 -6.81
N GLU A 392 -25.73 -10.78 -7.67
CA GLU A 392 -27.10 -11.00 -8.16
C GLU A 392 -27.69 -9.88 -9.06
N ILE A 393 -26.86 -8.95 -9.57
CA ILE A 393 -27.33 -7.85 -10.43
C ILE A 393 -28.07 -8.31 -11.71
N SER A 394 -27.80 -9.52 -12.22
CA SER A 394 -28.55 -10.12 -13.34
C SER A 394 -29.96 -10.63 -12.97
N PHE A 395 -30.29 -10.76 -11.69
CA PHE A 395 -31.57 -11.30 -11.21
C PHE A 395 -32.50 -10.23 -10.63
N SER A 396 -32.06 -8.97 -10.53
CA SER A 396 -32.92 -7.85 -10.18
C SER A 396 -33.77 -7.43 -11.39
N GLU A 397 -35.09 -7.60 -11.30
CA GLU A 397 -36.04 -7.06 -12.30
C GLU A 397 -36.27 -5.55 -12.14
N GLN A 398 -35.65 -4.92 -11.14
CA GLN A 398 -35.59 -3.46 -11.03
C GLN A 398 -34.43 -2.98 -11.89
N ALA A 399 -34.77 -2.49 -13.10
CA ALA A 399 -33.84 -1.87 -14.03
C ALA A 399 -33.25 -0.58 -13.42
N GLU A 400 -32.27 -0.72 -12.53
CA GLU A 400 -31.62 0.39 -11.86
C GLU A 400 -30.35 0.76 -12.62
N ASP A 401 -30.55 1.57 -13.66
CA ASP A 401 -29.54 2.42 -14.31
C ASP A 401 -28.61 1.79 -15.38
N ILE A 402 -29.11 1.79 -16.63
CA ILE A 402 -28.37 1.37 -17.84
C ILE A 402 -27.74 2.60 -18.56
N GLU A 403 -27.94 3.82 -18.04
CA GLU A 403 -27.59 5.04 -18.78
C GLU A 403 -26.11 5.40 -18.56
N ARG A 404 -25.27 5.03 -19.53
CA ARG A 404 -23.84 5.34 -19.47
C ARG A 404 -23.59 6.84 -19.67
N ILE A 405 -22.90 7.47 -18.71
CA ILE A 405 -22.41 8.85 -18.87
C ILE A 405 -21.36 8.89 -19.99
N PRO A 406 -21.45 9.82 -20.95
CA PRO A 406 -20.52 9.87 -22.07
C PRO A 406 -19.09 10.13 -21.61
N ASP A 407 -18.13 9.58 -22.36
CA ASP A 407 -16.71 9.83 -22.16
C ASP A 407 -16.38 11.33 -22.28
N ALA A 408 -15.33 11.76 -21.60
CA ALA A 408 -14.91 13.16 -21.58
C ALA A 408 -14.45 13.62 -22.98
N ILE A 409 -15.09 14.64 -23.53
CA ILE A 409 -14.61 15.32 -24.73
C ILE A 409 -13.48 16.29 -24.31
N PRO A 410 -12.24 16.08 -24.79
CA PRO A 410 -11.11 16.89 -24.36
C PRO A 410 -11.23 18.33 -24.85
N LYS A 411 -10.97 19.28 -23.94
CA LYS A 411 -10.87 20.70 -24.31
C LYS A 411 -9.67 20.90 -25.25
N PRO A 412 -9.81 21.66 -26.36
CA PRO A 412 -8.70 21.91 -27.28
C PRO A 412 -7.54 22.63 -26.58
N LEU A 413 -6.33 22.18 -26.87
CA LEU A 413 -5.08 22.79 -26.40
C LEU A 413 -4.32 23.34 -27.61
N PHE A 414 -3.85 24.58 -27.50
CA PHE A 414 -3.00 25.23 -28.51
C PHE A 414 -1.60 25.49 -27.95
N THR A 415 -1.12 24.58 -27.10
CA THR A 415 0.21 24.67 -26.50
C THR A 415 1.28 24.35 -27.52
N ALA A 416 2.41 25.03 -27.42
CA ALA A 416 3.53 24.83 -28.33
C ALA A 416 4.03 23.37 -28.29
N VAL A 417 4.32 22.80 -29.45
CA VAL A 417 4.91 21.46 -29.58
C VAL A 417 6.38 21.53 -29.13
N SER A 418 6.80 20.62 -28.26
CA SER A 418 8.19 20.46 -27.86
C SER A 418 9.03 19.91 -29.02
N SER A 419 10.06 20.65 -29.41
CA SER A 419 11.11 20.35 -30.42
C SER A 419 10.70 19.38 -31.55
N LEU A 420 10.34 19.94 -32.70
CA LEU A 420 10.24 19.20 -33.96
C LEU A 420 11.61 19.15 -34.63
N ASP A 421 12.13 17.96 -34.90
CA ASP A 421 13.36 17.78 -35.67
C ASP A 421 13.11 18.08 -37.14
N ASN A 422 13.84 19.05 -37.71
CA ASN A 422 13.80 19.42 -39.12
C ASN A 422 12.40 19.50 -39.77
N PRO A 423 11.48 20.34 -39.24
CA PRO A 423 10.18 20.55 -39.85
C PRO A 423 10.30 21.21 -41.22
N THR A 424 9.35 20.90 -42.10
CA THR A 424 9.13 21.58 -43.37
C THR A 424 7.91 22.50 -43.22
N PHE A 425 8.07 23.79 -43.52
CA PHE A 425 6.97 24.76 -43.42
C PHE A 425 6.24 24.87 -44.75
N VAL A 426 4.94 24.60 -44.70
CA VAL A 426 4.06 24.69 -45.86
C VAL A 426 3.06 25.79 -45.59
N ILE A 427 3.14 26.86 -46.36
CA ILE A 427 2.15 27.93 -46.36
C ILE A 427 0.89 27.40 -47.04
N ILE A 428 -0.28 27.63 -46.44
CA ILE A 428 -1.58 27.23 -46.98
C ILE A 428 -2.58 28.37 -46.85
N ASP A 429 -3.48 28.46 -47.84
CA ASP A 429 -4.64 29.32 -47.84
C ASP A 429 -5.82 28.61 -48.52
N LEU A 430 -7.04 28.92 -48.08
CA LEU A 430 -8.27 28.32 -48.57
C LEU A 430 -9.27 29.37 -49.04
N GLU A 431 -9.78 29.20 -50.26
CA GLU A 431 -11.02 29.86 -50.66
C GLU A 431 -12.22 28.99 -50.29
N THR A 432 -13.29 29.63 -49.83
CA THR A 432 -14.44 28.94 -49.26
C THR A 432 -15.76 29.59 -49.67
N THR A 433 -16.86 28.86 -49.47
CA THR A 433 -18.20 29.35 -49.83
C THR A 433 -18.72 30.51 -48.98
N ASP A 434 -18.17 30.71 -47.78
CA ASP A 434 -18.53 31.79 -46.86
C ASP A 434 -17.51 31.87 -45.70
N LEU A 435 -17.65 32.84 -44.81
CA LEU A 435 -17.00 32.83 -43.50
C LEU A 435 -17.63 31.80 -42.56
N ILE A 436 -16.93 31.44 -41.48
CA ILE A 436 -17.51 30.63 -40.40
C ILE A 436 -18.53 31.50 -39.64
N ARG A 437 -19.83 31.31 -39.92
CA ARG A 437 -20.93 32.04 -39.27
C ARG A 437 -21.71 31.09 -38.37
N ARG A 438 -21.96 31.48 -37.11
CA ARG A 438 -22.72 30.67 -36.12
C ARG A 438 -22.19 29.23 -35.97
N ASN A 439 -20.87 29.05 -36.07
CA ASN A 439 -20.17 27.74 -36.07
C ASN A 439 -20.54 26.79 -37.22
N ILE A 440 -21.15 27.29 -38.29
CA ILE A 440 -21.32 26.53 -39.53
C ILE A 440 -20.01 26.65 -40.32
N ILE A 441 -19.42 25.51 -40.65
CA ILE A 441 -18.16 25.44 -41.41
C ILE A 441 -18.50 25.54 -42.92
N PRO A 442 -17.91 26.49 -43.66
CA PRO A 442 -18.12 26.63 -45.10
C PRO A 442 -17.46 25.49 -45.88
N HIS A 443 -17.83 25.31 -47.15
CA HIS A 443 -17.15 24.37 -48.04
C HIS A 443 -15.91 25.01 -48.66
N ILE A 444 -14.88 24.20 -48.84
CA ILE A 444 -13.66 24.61 -49.55
C ILE A 444 -13.94 24.62 -51.05
N VAL A 445 -13.51 25.67 -51.73
CA VAL A 445 -13.60 25.86 -53.19
C VAL A 445 -12.21 25.83 -53.83
N GLN A 446 -11.17 26.25 -53.09
CA GLN A 446 -9.79 26.14 -53.52
C GLN A 446 -8.89 25.77 -52.34
N ILE A 447 -7.93 24.87 -52.58
CA ILE A 447 -6.80 24.63 -51.68
C ILE A 447 -5.55 25.06 -52.43
N ALA A 448 -4.85 26.07 -51.91
CA ALA A 448 -3.52 26.42 -52.39
C ALA A 448 -2.49 26.25 -51.27
N ALA A 449 -1.32 25.75 -51.63
CA ALA A 449 -0.22 25.63 -50.69
C ALA A 449 1.13 25.84 -51.39
N LYS A 450 2.13 26.25 -50.60
CA LYS A 450 3.49 26.48 -51.06
C LYS A 450 4.49 26.08 -49.99
N GLU A 451 5.50 25.31 -50.37
CA GLU A 451 6.57 24.95 -49.45
C GLU A 451 7.63 26.07 -49.41
N HIS A 452 7.96 26.52 -48.19
CA HIS A 452 8.73 27.74 -47.94
C HIS A 452 10.14 27.73 -48.55
N ARG A 453 10.82 26.57 -48.63
CA ARG A 453 12.23 26.50 -49.05
C ARG A 453 12.43 26.19 -50.53
N THR A 454 11.82 25.11 -51.00
CA THR A 454 11.85 24.62 -52.38
C THR A 454 10.94 25.41 -53.31
N GLN A 455 9.99 26.16 -52.74
CA GLN A 455 9.02 26.98 -53.48
C GLN A 455 8.08 26.15 -54.36
N THR A 456 8.05 24.82 -54.17
CA THR A 456 7.08 23.94 -54.82
C THR A 456 5.67 24.32 -54.35
N SER A 457 4.70 24.23 -55.26
CA SER A 457 3.35 24.72 -55.02
C SER A 457 2.31 23.63 -55.33
N PHE A 458 1.17 23.72 -54.65
CA PHE A 458 0.01 22.87 -54.81
C PHE A 458 -1.22 23.75 -55.02
N ASN A 459 -2.09 23.36 -55.95
CA ASN A 459 -3.36 24.03 -56.19
C ASN A 459 -4.41 23.02 -56.68
N ARG A 460 -5.59 23.05 -56.06
CA ARG A 460 -6.76 22.28 -56.49
C ARG A 460 -8.03 23.09 -56.28
N TYR A 461 -8.94 22.99 -57.24
CA TYR A 461 -10.29 23.52 -57.16
C TYR A 461 -11.28 22.42 -56.83
N ILE A 462 -12.30 22.77 -56.04
CA ILE A 462 -13.28 21.84 -55.50
C ILE A 462 -14.68 22.41 -55.76
N PRO A 463 -15.63 21.62 -56.30
CA PRO A 463 -17.01 22.07 -56.44
C PRO A 463 -17.67 22.05 -55.06
N PRO A 464 -18.25 23.17 -54.59
CA PRO A 464 -18.93 23.18 -53.31
C PRO A 464 -20.29 22.48 -53.39
N GLN A 465 -20.68 21.80 -52.30
CA GLN A 465 -22.06 21.29 -52.14
C GLN A 465 -23.01 22.30 -51.46
N LEU A 466 -22.47 23.42 -50.96
CA LEU A 466 -23.25 24.51 -50.38
C LEU A 466 -23.20 25.69 -51.36
N PRO A 467 -24.26 26.51 -51.44
CA PRO A 467 -24.23 27.70 -52.27
C PRO A 467 -23.14 28.66 -51.77
N MET A 468 -22.49 29.33 -52.72
CA MET A 468 -21.62 30.47 -52.41
C MET A 468 -22.46 31.60 -51.82
N SER A 469 -21.96 32.27 -50.78
CA SER A 469 -22.58 33.51 -50.31
C SER A 469 -22.29 34.65 -51.29
N ASN A 470 -23.22 35.60 -51.42
CA ASN A 470 -23.04 36.78 -52.27
C ASN A 470 -21.76 37.56 -51.92
N GLU A 471 -21.35 37.55 -50.64
CA GLU A 471 -20.10 38.18 -50.22
C GLU A 471 -18.87 37.37 -50.67
N ALA A 472 -18.90 36.04 -50.55
CA ALA A 472 -17.80 35.18 -50.98
C ALA A 472 -17.60 35.25 -52.50
N GLU A 473 -18.67 35.23 -53.31
CA GLU A 473 -18.54 35.38 -54.77
C GLU A 473 -17.90 36.72 -55.16
N LYS A 474 -18.29 37.82 -54.49
CA LYS A 474 -17.74 39.16 -54.76
C LYS A 474 -16.27 39.28 -54.38
N VAL A 475 -15.89 38.69 -53.25
CA VAL A 475 -14.55 38.81 -52.68
C VAL A 475 -13.58 37.90 -53.42
N THR A 476 -13.95 36.64 -53.60
CA THR A 476 -13.07 35.60 -54.17
C THR A 476 -13.15 35.54 -55.70
N GLY A 477 -14.25 35.99 -56.30
CA GLY A 477 -14.49 35.88 -57.73
C GLY A 477 -14.86 34.48 -58.22
N PHE A 478 -15.07 33.51 -57.31
CA PHE A 478 -15.58 32.18 -57.66
C PHE A 478 -17.09 32.18 -57.81
N VAL A 479 -17.57 31.47 -58.84
CA VAL A 479 -19.00 31.24 -59.09
C VAL A 479 -19.23 29.76 -59.37
N TRP A 480 -20.21 29.16 -58.70
CA TRP A 480 -20.62 27.77 -58.90
C TRP A 480 -22.07 27.72 -59.39
N ASP A 481 -22.31 27.26 -60.62
CA ASP A 481 -23.65 27.21 -61.22
C ASP A 481 -24.40 25.88 -60.97
N GLY A 482 -23.81 24.98 -60.18
CA GLY A 482 -24.30 23.62 -59.95
C GLY A 482 -23.71 22.55 -60.86
N ARG A 483 -22.96 22.94 -61.91
CA ARG A 483 -22.31 22.04 -62.87
C ARG A 483 -20.86 22.40 -63.15
N LYS A 484 -20.57 23.69 -63.28
CA LYS A 484 -19.29 24.27 -63.65
C LYS A 484 -18.83 25.26 -62.59
N LEU A 485 -17.51 25.29 -62.38
CA LEU A 485 -16.85 26.24 -61.49
C LEU A 485 -16.17 27.30 -62.34
N PHE A 486 -16.36 28.57 -62.00
CA PHE A 486 -15.74 29.69 -62.68
C PHE A 486 -14.91 30.52 -61.70
N TYR A 487 -13.81 31.08 -62.19
CA TYR A 487 -13.07 32.14 -61.52
C TYR A 487 -13.00 33.36 -62.43
N LYS A 488 -13.59 34.49 -61.99
CA LYS A 488 -13.67 35.74 -62.76
C LYS A 488 -14.16 35.53 -64.22
N GLY A 489 -15.11 34.61 -64.41
CA GLY A 489 -15.71 34.27 -65.70
C GLY A 489 -15.00 33.19 -66.52
N VAL A 490 -13.84 32.69 -66.08
CA VAL A 490 -13.12 31.58 -66.73
C VAL A 490 -13.53 30.27 -66.10
N GLU A 491 -13.96 29.30 -66.93
CA GLU A 491 -14.29 27.94 -66.48
C GLU A 491 -13.04 27.20 -65.99
N LEU A 492 -13.16 26.52 -64.86
CA LEU A 492 -12.08 25.79 -64.21
C LEU A 492 -12.40 24.29 -64.11
N ASP A 493 -11.38 23.47 -64.34
CA ASP A 493 -11.41 22.07 -63.97
C ASP A 493 -11.35 21.93 -62.44
N PHE A 494 -12.07 20.96 -61.91
CA PHE A 494 -12.15 20.69 -60.48
C PHE A 494 -12.12 19.19 -60.18
N VAL A 495 -11.82 18.87 -58.94
CA VAL A 495 -11.89 17.50 -58.40
C VAL A 495 -12.78 17.49 -57.17
N ASN A 496 -13.34 16.33 -56.81
CA ASN A 496 -14.10 16.23 -55.56
C ASN A 496 -13.18 16.42 -54.34
N ILE A 497 -13.77 16.82 -53.21
CA ILE A 497 -13.02 17.17 -51.99
C ILE A 497 -12.11 16.04 -51.49
N LYS A 498 -12.55 14.77 -51.59
CA LYS A 498 -11.76 13.63 -51.13
C LYS A 498 -10.51 13.42 -51.99
N VAL A 499 -10.63 13.61 -53.31
CA VAL A 499 -9.50 13.57 -54.24
C VAL A 499 -8.58 14.77 -53.99
N ALA A 500 -9.11 15.99 -53.83
CA ALA A 500 -8.28 17.16 -53.52
C ALA A 500 -7.44 16.98 -52.25
N ILE A 501 -8.03 16.44 -51.17
CA ILE A 501 -7.32 16.14 -49.92
C ILE A 501 -6.30 15.01 -50.12
N SER A 502 -6.64 13.98 -50.90
CA SER A 502 -5.71 12.89 -51.20
C SER A 502 -4.49 13.39 -51.99
N ASP A 503 -4.71 14.19 -53.02
CA ASP A 503 -3.66 14.86 -53.81
C ASP A 503 -2.80 15.74 -52.91
N PHE A 504 -3.42 16.50 -52.00
CA PHE A 504 -2.69 17.35 -51.05
C PHE A 504 -1.80 16.53 -50.13
N PHE A 505 -2.29 15.40 -49.60
CA PHE A 505 -1.51 14.50 -48.76
C PHE A 505 -0.38 13.82 -49.53
N MET A 506 -0.61 13.41 -50.78
CA MET A 506 0.43 12.87 -51.66
C MET A 506 1.55 13.89 -51.90
N TRP A 507 1.18 15.16 -52.08
CA TRP A 507 2.16 16.24 -52.21
C TRP A 507 2.91 16.48 -50.90
N LEU A 508 2.22 16.55 -49.76
CA LEU A 508 2.85 16.73 -48.44
C LEU A 508 3.80 15.59 -48.04
N ASN A 509 3.51 14.35 -48.45
CA ASN A 509 4.34 13.18 -48.17
C ASN A 509 5.75 13.24 -48.78
N GLN A 510 6.00 14.21 -49.67
CA GLN A 510 7.34 14.49 -50.19
C GLN A 510 8.24 15.18 -49.14
N PHE A 511 7.65 15.69 -48.05
CA PHE A 511 8.32 16.47 -47.03
C PHE A 511 8.38 15.74 -45.69
N SER A 512 9.51 15.83 -45.00
CA SER A 512 9.62 15.34 -43.63
C SER A 512 9.01 16.36 -42.66
N ASN A 513 8.15 15.88 -41.75
CA ASN A 513 7.60 16.66 -40.64
C ASN A 513 6.92 17.97 -41.11
N ALA A 514 5.89 17.85 -41.95
CA ALA A 514 5.18 19.01 -42.49
C ALA A 514 4.45 19.80 -41.39
N VAL A 515 4.63 21.12 -41.38
CA VAL A 515 3.96 22.06 -40.48
C VAL A 515 3.24 23.10 -41.33
N LEU A 516 1.92 23.18 -41.18
CA LEU A 516 1.10 24.08 -41.98
C LEU A 516 1.08 25.50 -41.36
N VAL A 517 1.26 26.51 -42.20
CA VAL A 517 1.30 27.92 -41.82
C VAL A 517 0.21 28.66 -42.58
N ALA A 518 -0.70 29.34 -41.88
CA ALA A 518 -1.76 30.12 -42.51
C ALA A 518 -1.97 31.43 -41.74
N HIS A 519 -2.43 32.47 -42.45
CA HIS A 519 -2.70 33.76 -41.83
C HIS A 519 -4.08 33.79 -41.18
N ASN A 520 -4.14 33.96 -39.85
CA ASN A 520 -5.37 33.79 -39.07
C ASN A 520 -5.94 32.34 -39.13
N GLY A 521 -5.08 31.37 -39.49
CA GLY A 521 -5.49 29.99 -39.72
C GLY A 521 -6.13 29.31 -38.51
N LYS A 522 -5.76 29.69 -37.29
CA LYS A 522 -6.34 29.13 -36.05
C LYS A 522 -7.85 29.39 -35.96
N ASN A 523 -8.30 30.52 -36.48
CA ASN A 523 -9.70 30.91 -36.43
C ASN A 523 -10.47 30.51 -37.68
N PHE A 524 -9.77 30.16 -38.78
CA PHE A 524 -10.37 29.91 -40.08
C PHE A 524 -9.81 28.67 -40.78
N ASP A 525 -8.73 28.78 -41.56
CA ASP A 525 -8.24 27.76 -42.49
C ASP A 525 -8.09 26.38 -41.87
N PHE A 526 -7.45 26.31 -40.69
CA PHE A 526 -7.18 25.03 -40.04
C PHE A 526 -8.46 24.39 -39.49
N ARG A 527 -9.47 25.19 -39.12
CA ARG A 527 -10.79 24.68 -38.72
C ARG A 527 -11.54 24.10 -39.93
N VAL A 528 -11.54 24.84 -41.04
CA VAL A 528 -12.19 24.41 -42.29
C VAL A 528 -11.53 23.14 -42.83
N LEU A 529 -10.19 23.15 -42.97
CA LEU A 529 -9.42 22.00 -43.44
C LEU A 529 -9.63 20.77 -42.54
N SER A 530 -9.47 20.91 -41.22
CA SER A 530 -9.61 19.78 -40.29
C SER A 530 -11.01 19.17 -40.34
N THR A 531 -12.04 20.01 -40.51
CA THR A 531 -13.43 19.54 -40.67
C THR A 531 -13.61 18.81 -41.99
N ALA A 532 -13.09 19.34 -43.11
CA ALA A 532 -13.17 18.70 -44.41
C ALA A 532 -12.46 17.32 -44.43
N VAL A 533 -11.26 17.25 -43.83
CA VAL A 533 -10.49 16.00 -43.67
C VAL A 533 -11.25 15.00 -42.80
N TYR A 534 -11.83 15.43 -41.69
CA TYR A 534 -12.63 14.58 -40.81
C TYR A 534 -13.85 14.02 -41.55
N ASN A 535 -14.59 14.86 -42.27
CA ASN A 535 -15.76 14.44 -43.05
C ASN A 535 -15.40 13.51 -44.22
N CYS A 536 -14.15 13.53 -44.68
CA CYS A 536 -13.64 12.58 -45.68
C CYS A 536 -13.15 11.25 -45.10
N ASN A 537 -13.19 11.08 -43.77
CA ASN A 537 -12.62 9.95 -43.03
C ASN A 537 -11.11 9.77 -43.27
N MET A 538 -10.36 10.87 -43.35
CA MET A 538 -8.92 10.87 -43.64
C MET A 538 -8.07 11.45 -42.50
N TYR A 539 -8.65 11.60 -41.31
CA TYR A 539 -8.00 12.31 -40.20
C TYR A 539 -6.81 11.56 -39.61
N ASP A 540 -6.88 10.23 -39.51
CA ASP A 540 -5.73 9.45 -39.01
C ASP A 540 -4.49 9.65 -39.89
N ASN A 541 -4.68 9.59 -41.22
CA ASN A 541 -3.62 9.89 -42.19
C ASN A 541 -3.12 11.34 -42.06
N PHE A 542 -4.05 12.30 -41.92
CA PHE A 542 -3.69 13.71 -41.73
C PHE A 542 -2.77 13.94 -40.53
N THR A 543 -3.03 13.30 -39.39
CA THR A 543 -2.22 13.46 -38.17
C THR A 543 -0.84 12.80 -38.26
N GLN A 544 -0.66 11.86 -39.19
CA GLN A 544 0.63 11.24 -39.48
C GLN A 544 1.48 12.10 -40.43
N ILE A 545 0.83 12.84 -41.33
CA ILE A 545 1.50 13.69 -42.33
C ILE A 545 1.79 15.08 -41.77
N VAL A 546 0.81 15.69 -41.11
CA VAL A 546 0.90 17.05 -40.58
C VAL A 546 1.23 17.01 -39.09
N MET A 547 2.42 17.51 -38.75
CA MET A 547 2.95 17.50 -37.39
C MET A 547 2.44 18.65 -36.53
N GLY A 548 1.99 19.73 -37.17
CA GLY A 548 1.47 20.88 -36.46
C GLY A 548 1.02 22.03 -37.34
N PHE A 549 0.55 23.06 -36.68
CA PHE A 549 -0.01 24.27 -37.27
C PHE A 549 0.64 25.51 -36.68
N ILE A 550 0.78 26.56 -37.49
CA ILE A 550 1.24 27.88 -37.09
C ILE A 550 0.28 28.93 -37.63
N ASP A 551 -0.24 29.77 -36.74
CA ASP A 551 -1.01 30.95 -37.13
C ASP A 551 -0.04 32.15 -37.29
N SER A 552 0.16 32.58 -38.54
CA SER A 552 1.09 33.68 -38.83
C SER A 552 0.59 35.03 -38.28
N LEU A 553 -0.72 35.22 -38.08
CA LEU A 553 -1.26 36.44 -37.47
C LEU A 553 -0.79 36.58 -36.02
N ALA A 554 -0.80 35.48 -35.27
CA ALA A 554 -0.28 35.46 -33.90
C ALA A 554 1.23 35.75 -33.88
N LEU A 555 1.97 35.19 -34.85
CA LEU A 555 3.40 35.43 -35.02
C LEU A 555 3.72 36.89 -35.28
N PHE A 556 3.05 37.54 -36.23
CA PHE A 556 3.32 38.94 -36.53
C PHE A 556 2.96 39.85 -35.35
N ARG A 557 1.85 39.59 -34.66
CA ARG A 557 1.45 40.36 -33.46
C ARG A 557 2.45 40.25 -32.32
N SER A 558 3.06 39.08 -32.10
CA SER A 558 4.04 38.91 -31.02
C SER A 558 5.40 39.50 -31.37
N ASN A 559 5.82 39.40 -32.63
CA ASN A 559 7.18 39.76 -33.05
C ASN A 559 7.32 41.22 -33.52
N PHE A 560 6.23 41.82 -34.01
CA PHE A 560 6.22 43.19 -34.51
C PHE A 560 5.07 43.97 -33.86
N PRO A 561 5.11 44.18 -32.53
CA PRO A 561 4.04 44.89 -31.84
C PRO A 561 3.95 46.35 -32.33
N LYS A 562 2.75 46.94 -32.25
CA LYS A 562 2.43 48.34 -32.60
C LYS A 562 2.40 48.68 -34.09
N ILE A 563 2.32 47.69 -34.99
CA ILE A 563 1.88 47.94 -36.37
C ILE A 563 0.37 48.26 -36.38
N GLU A 564 -0.05 49.16 -37.28
CA GLU A 564 -1.44 49.65 -37.38
C GLU A 564 -2.46 48.53 -37.63
N LYS A 565 -2.19 47.66 -38.60
CA LYS A 565 -3.03 46.52 -38.96
C LYS A 565 -2.18 45.28 -39.19
N TYR A 566 -2.82 44.13 -39.10
CA TYR A 566 -2.17 42.83 -39.32
C TYR A 566 -2.92 41.96 -40.33
N ASN A 567 -3.86 42.52 -41.11
CA ASN A 567 -4.39 41.75 -42.23
C ASN A 567 -3.31 41.61 -43.31
N GLN A 568 -3.38 40.54 -44.08
CA GLN A 568 -2.33 40.22 -45.04
C GLN A 568 -2.07 41.31 -46.10
N PRO A 569 -3.09 41.98 -46.68
CA PRO A 569 -2.86 43.11 -47.60
C PRO A 569 -2.05 44.24 -46.96
N PHE A 570 -2.33 44.59 -45.71
CA PHE A 570 -1.53 45.59 -45.01
C PHE A 570 -0.11 45.11 -44.77
N LEU A 571 0.09 43.84 -44.37
CA LEU A 571 1.43 43.29 -44.15
C LEU A 571 2.25 43.22 -45.44
N ALA A 572 1.62 42.89 -46.57
CA ALA A 572 2.23 42.95 -47.90
C ALA A 572 2.74 44.36 -48.21
N GLN A 573 1.88 45.37 -48.05
CA GLN A 573 2.28 46.76 -48.26
C GLN A 573 3.33 47.23 -47.25
N HIS A 574 3.26 46.77 -46.00
CA HIS A 574 4.18 47.18 -44.95
C HIS A 574 5.60 46.63 -45.15
N PHE A 575 5.73 45.32 -45.38
CA PHE A 575 7.02 44.62 -45.47
C PHE A 575 7.54 44.51 -46.91
N CYS A 576 6.67 44.28 -47.89
CA CYS A 576 7.06 44.05 -49.28
C CYS A 576 6.91 45.29 -50.17
N LYS A 577 6.18 46.33 -49.71
CA LYS A 577 5.87 47.54 -50.50
C LYS A 577 5.08 47.26 -51.78
N GLU A 578 4.24 46.23 -51.74
CA GLU A 578 3.47 45.78 -52.89
C GLU A 578 2.01 45.52 -52.51
N GLU A 579 1.12 45.79 -53.47
CA GLU A 579 -0.26 45.31 -53.49
C GLU A 579 -0.35 44.02 -54.33
N TYR A 580 -1.34 43.19 -54.07
CA TYR A 580 -1.55 41.94 -54.79
C TYR A 580 -3.04 41.58 -54.87
N ASN A 581 -3.35 40.58 -55.69
CA ASN A 581 -4.69 40.04 -55.86
C ASN A 581 -5.09 39.18 -54.65
N ALA A 582 -5.35 39.84 -53.52
CA ALA A 582 -5.87 39.18 -52.31
C ALA A 582 -7.22 38.50 -52.61
N HIS A 583 -7.52 37.42 -51.89
CA HIS A 583 -8.70 36.56 -52.13
C HIS A 583 -8.55 35.73 -53.41
N ASN A 584 -7.32 35.28 -53.63
CA ASN A 584 -6.99 34.15 -54.48
C ASN A 584 -5.96 33.33 -53.70
N ALA A 585 -6.34 32.14 -53.25
CA ALA A 585 -5.48 31.34 -52.38
C ALA A 585 -4.05 31.13 -52.92
N VAL A 586 -3.82 31.06 -54.24
CA VAL A 586 -2.46 30.94 -54.81
C VAL A 586 -1.67 32.24 -54.62
N ASP A 587 -2.29 33.38 -54.85
CA ASP A 587 -1.66 34.69 -54.63
C ASP A 587 -1.45 34.95 -53.14
N ASP A 588 -2.40 34.56 -52.28
CA ASP A 588 -2.34 34.69 -50.83
C ASP A 588 -1.20 33.83 -50.23
N VAL A 589 -1.02 32.56 -50.64
CA VAL A 589 0.14 31.77 -50.15
C VAL A 589 1.48 32.32 -50.63
N ASN A 590 1.55 32.80 -51.87
CA ASN A 590 2.76 33.41 -52.41
C ASN A 590 3.13 34.70 -51.68
N MET A 591 2.13 35.52 -51.37
CA MET A 591 2.34 36.77 -50.65
C MET A 591 2.70 36.52 -49.19
N LEU A 592 2.05 35.56 -48.50
CA LEU A 592 2.42 35.23 -47.12
C LEU A 592 3.88 34.77 -47.02
N ASP A 593 4.30 33.91 -47.94
CA ASP A 593 5.68 33.44 -48.05
C ASP A 593 6.66 34.62 -48.25
N LYS A 594 6.34 35.54 -49.17
CA LYS A 594 7.14 36.75 -49.41
C LYS A 594 7.20 37.66 -48.19
N ILE A 595 6.10 37.83 -47.45
CA ILE A 595 6.06 38.60 -46.19
C ILE A 595 6.94 37.95 -45.13
N LEU A 596 6.89 36.62 -44.96
CA LEU A 596 7.72 35.90 -43.98
C LEU A 596 9.22 36.12 -44.26
N ILE A 597 9.61 36.07 -45.54
CA ILE A 597 10.99 36.33 -45.99
C ILE A 597 11.35 37.80 -45.74
N ALA A 598 10.52 38.75 -46.18
CA ALA A 598 10.79 40.19 -46.05
C ALA A 598 10.84 40.67 -44.59
N ALA A 599 10.04 40.07 -43.72
CA ALA A 599 10.06 40.32 -42.28
C ALA A 599 11.19 39.59 -41.55
N ASN A 600 12.02 38.80 -42.25
CA ASN A 600 13.13 38.02 -41.70
C ASN A 600 12.69 37.08 -40.56
N VAL A 601 11.56 36.39 -40.75
CA VAL A 601 11.02 35.45 -39.75
C VAL A 601 11.88 34.19 -39.72
N SER A 602 12.55 33.94 -38.59
CA SER A 602 13.39 32.75 -38.42
C SER A 602 12.57 31.48 -38.13
N LYS A 603 13.17 30.32 -38.40
CA LYS A 603 12.61 29.00 -38.09
C LYS A 603 12.29 28.84 -36.59
N GLU A 604 13.13 29.39 -35.73
CA GLU A 604 12.94 29.34 -34.27
C GLU A 604 11.70 30.12 -33.84
N LEU A 605 11.38 31.22 -34.52
CA LEU A 605 10.16 31.99 -34.27
C LEU A 605 8.91 31.24 -34.69
N LEU A 606 8.94 30.60 -35.86
CA LEU A 606 7.86 29.73 -36.34
C LEU A 606 7.60 28.58 -35.35
N LEU A 607 8.66 27.91 -34.90
CA LEU A 607 8.58 26.78 -33.98
C LEU A 607 8.00 27.15 -32.60
N LYS A 608 8.26 28.37 -32.10
CA LYS A 608 7.71 28.83 -30.80
C LYS A 608 6.18 28.86 -30.76
N LEU A 609 5.53 29.01 -31.92
CA LEU A 609 4.08 29.12 -32.04
C LEU A 609 3.42 27.89 -32.67
N CYS A 610 4.20 26.87 -33.01
CA CYS A 610 3.69 25.62 -33.58
C CYS A 610 2.89 24.83 -32.54
N TYR A 611 1.63 24.48 -32.83
CA TYR A 611 0.79 23.65 -31.98
C TYR A 611 0.31 22.38 -32.70
N ASN A 612 -0.19 21.42 -31.93
CA ASN A 612 -0.47 20.05 -32.39
C ASN A 612 -1.56 19.98 -33.48
N SER A 613 -1.42 19.04 -34.41
CA SER A 613 -2.37 18.83 -35.50
C SER A 613 -3.76 18.34 -35.07
N ASN A 614 -3.89 17.76 -33.86
CA ASN A 614 -5.17 17.33 -33.29
C ASN A 614 -6.01 18.48 -32.70
N SER A 615 -5.41 19.66 -32.49
CA SER A 615 -6.04 20.76 -31.74
C SER A 615 -7.37 21.23 -32.34
N HIS A 616 -7.48 21.25 -33.67
CA HIS A 616 -8.68 21.73 -34.36
C HIS A 616 -9.81 20.70 -34.39
N LEU A 617 -9.54 19.39 -34.51
CA LEU A 617 -10.59 18.39 -34.36
C LEU A 617 -11.16 18.39 -32.95
N LEU A 618 -10.29 18.47 -31.93
CA LEU A 618 -10.73 18.62 -30.54
C LEU A 618 -11.56 19.89 -30.34
N GLN A 619 -11.18 20.99 -31.01
CA GLN A 619 -11.94 22.24 -30.96
C GLN A 619 -13.34 22.07 -31.54
N GLU A 620 -13.49 21.47 -32.72
CA GLU A 620 -14.80 21.27 -33.34
C GLU A 620 -15.68 20.31 -32.55
N ASN A 621 -15.12 19.20 -32.04
CA ASN A 621 -15.86 18.27 -31.20
C ASN A 621 -16.37 18.94 -29.92
N PHE A 622 -15.52 19.75 -29.28
CA PHE A 622 -15.89 20.52 -28.09
C PHE A 622 -16.97 21.56 -28.38
N ILE A 623 -16.88 22.29 -29.50
CA ILE A 623 -17.88 23.29 -29.91
C ILE A 623 -19.23 22.62 -30.18
N LYS A 624 -19.23 21.49 -30.91
CA LYS A 624 -20.46 20.70 -31.19
C LYS A 624 -21.12 20.21 -29.90
N ALA A 625 -20.34 19.64 -28.99
CA ALA A 625 -20.83 19.19 -27.68
C ALA A 625 -21.38 20.35 -26.85
N LYS A 626 -20.66 21.48 -26.83
CA LYS A 626 -21.11 22.70 -26.13
C LYS A 626 -22.46 23.16 -26.66
N ALA A 627 -22.61 23.30 -27.98
CA ALA A 627 -23.86 23.75 -28.58
C ALA A 627 -25.03 22.80 -28.26
N LYS A 628 -24.80 21.49 -28.27
CA LYS A 628 -25.80 20.47 -27.92
C LYS A 628 -26.24 20.54 -26.46
N ASN A 629 -25.28 20.67 -25.53
CA ASN A 629 -25.53 20.45 -24.10
C ASN A 629 -25.81 21.74 -23.31
N LEU A 630 -25.31 22.89 -23.76
CA LEU A 630 -25.41 24.16 -23.04
C LEU A 630 -26.86 24.57 -22.69
N PRO A 631 -27.87 24.38 -23.56
CA PRO A 631 -29.25 24.76 -23.24
C PRO A 631 -29.79 24.12 -21.95
N SER A 632 -29.35 22.90 -21.62
CA SER A 632 -29.76 22.21 -20.39
C SER A 632 -29.28 22.89 -19.11
N PHE A 633 -28.27 23.77 -19.19
CA PHE A 633 -27.71 24.49 -18.05
C PHE A 633 -28.32 25.88 -17.85
N HIS A 634 -29.19 26.36 -18.75
CA HIS A 634 -29.82 27.69 -18.60
C HIS A 634 -30.54 27.87 -17.24
N PRO A 635 -31.29 26.88 -16.70
CA PRO A 635 -31.88 27.02 -15.36
C PRO A 635 -30.83 27.19 -14.26
N LEU A 636 -29.76 26.39 -14.29
CA LEU A 636 -28.64 26.47 -13.33
C LEU A 636 -27.92 27.82 -13.38
N ILE A 637 -27.77 28.38 -14.59
CA ILE A 637 -27.17 29.71 -14.77
C ILE A 637 -28.11 30.80 -14.24
N ALA A 638 -29.39 30.73 -14.57
CA ALA A 638 -30.40 31.69 -14.14
C ALA A 638 -30.54 31.73 -12.60
N SER A 639 -30.46 30.57 -11.95
CA SER A 639 -30.51 30.43 -10.48
C SER A 639 -29.19 30.77 -9.77
N GLY A 640 -28.15 31.21 -10.49
CA GLY A 640 -26.86 31.59 -9.90
C GLY A 640 -26.06 30.43 -9.31
N VAL A 641 -26.38 29.19 -9.69
CA VAL A 641 -25.64 27.98 -9.28
C VAL A 641 -24.23 28.00 -9.88
N MET A 642 -24.12 28.43 -11.14
CA MET A 642 -22.83 28.53 -11.84
C MET A 642 -22.78 29.69 -12.84
N LYS A 643 -21.55 30.10 -13.19
CA LYS A 643 -21.31 31.09 -14.25
C LYS A 643 -21.42 30.44 -15.64
N MET A 644 -21.80 31.23 -16.64
CA MET A 644 -21.87 30.82 -18.05
C MET A 644 -20.59 30.10 -18.51
N THR A 645 -19.41 30.63 -18.17
CA THR A 645 -18.12 30.02 -18.54
C THR A 645 -17.91 28.62 -17.95
N THR A 646 -18.47 28.33 -16.77
CA THR A 646 -18.41 26.99 -16.16
C THR A 646 -19.37 26.05 -16.88
N ALA A 647 -20.60 26.52 -17.16
CA ALA A 647 -21.59 25.77 -17.94
C ALA A 647 -21.06 25.41 -19.33
N GLU A 648 -20.42 26.36 -20.03
CA GLU A 648 -19.82 26.13 -21.34
C GLU A 648 -18.72 25.05 -21.30
N ASN A 649 -17.90 25.02 -20.25
CA ASN A 649 -16.87 24.01 -20.10
C ASN A 649 -17.46 22.62 -19.79
N ILE A 650 -18.47 22.55 -18.93
CA ILE A 650 -19.19 21.30 -18.64
C ILE A 650 -19.89 20.78 -19.89
N ALA A 651 -20.64 21.64 -20.58
CA ALA A 651 -21.33 21.34 -21.83
C ALA A 651 -20.39 20.83 -22.92
N GLY A 652 -19.27 21.55 -23.12
CA GLY A 652 -18.23 21.17 -24.08
C GLY A 652 -17.51 19.86 -23.74
N SER A 653 -17.48 19.46 -22.47
CA SER A 653 -16.93 18.16 -22.04
C SER A 653 -17.83 16.96 -22.35
N GLY A 654 -19.00 17.20 -22.97
CA GLY A 654 -19.98 16.18 -23.31
C GLY A 654 -21.09 15.98 -22.26
N LEU A 655 -21.07 16.72 -21.15
CA LEU A 655 -22.07 16.59 -20.08
C LEU A 655 -23.24 17.54 -20.28
N ASN A 656 -24.45 17.08 -19.99
CA ASN A 656 -25.66 17.91 -19.89
C ASN A 656 -26.18 17.88 -18.44
N CYS A 657 -27.24 18.63 -18.14
CA CYS A 657 -27.80 18.69 -16.78
C CYS A 657 -28.30 17.32 -16.27
N ALA A 658 -28.91 16.50 -17.13
CA ALA A 658 -29.38 15.17 -16.76
C ALA A 658 -28.22 14.25 -16.34
N HIS A 659 -27.10 14.29 -17.06
CA HIS A 659 -25.88 13.56 -16.69
C HIS A 659 -25.38 13.97 -15.30
N LEU A 660 -25.41 15.26 -14.96
CA LEU A 660 -25.00 15.72 -13.63
C LEU A 660 -25.97 15.24 -12.54
N LYS A 661 -27.28 15.27 -12.80
CA LYS A 661 -28.27 14.74 -11.85
C LYS A 661 -28.04 13.23 -11.62
N LEU A 662 -27.79 12.47 -12.69
CA LEU A 662 -27.50 11.04 -12.58
C LEU A 662 -26.22 10.75 -11.79
N ILE A 663 -25.13 11.48 -12.05
CA ILE A 663 -23.88 11.37 -11.28
C ILE A 663 -24.13 11.66 -9.78
N TYR A 664 -24.93 12.69 -9.49
CA TYR A 664 -25.30 13.04 -8.13
C TYR A 664 -26.14 11.94 -7.46
N THR A 665 -27.12 11.36 -8.16
CA THR A 665 -27.90 10.22 -7.64
C THR A 665 -27.03 9.02 -7.32
N ARG A 666 -26.01 8.73 -8.14
CA ARG A 666 -25.11 7.59 -7.94
C ARG A 666 -24.14 7.74 -6.77
N LYS A 667 -23.51 8.92 -6.65
CA LYS A 667 -22.33 9.12 -5.78
C LYS A 667 -22.30 10.48 -5.06
N GLY A 668 -23.42 11.21 -5.07
CA GLY A 668 -23.54 12.51 -4.41
C GLY A 668 -22.57 13.56 -4.97
N GLU A 669 -22.15 14.48 -4.08
CA GLU A 669 -21.21 15.55 -4.41
C GLU A 669 -19.82 15.03 -4.79
N ASP A 670 -19.36 13.96 -4.13
CA ASP A 670 -18.05 13.35 -4.42
C ASP A 670 -18.00 12.82 -5.86
N GLY A 671 -19.08 12.19 -6.33
CA GLY A 671 -19.20 11.76 -7.73
C GLY A 671 -19.09 12.92 -8.72
N LEU A 672 -19.75 14.05 -8.43
CA LEU A 672 -19.67 15.24 -9.26
C LEU A 672 -18.25 15.81 -9.31
N ILE A 673 -17.59 15.94 -8.14
CA ILE A 673 -16.20 16.41 -8.06
C ILE A 673 -15.29 15.49 -8.86
N ASP A 674 -15.40 14.18 -8.63
CA ASP A 674 -14.52 13.20 -9.25
C ASP A 674 -14.67 13.21 -10.78
N VAL A 675 -15.90 13.24 -11.31
CA VAL A 675 -16.13 13.28 -12.76
C VAL A 675 -15.65 14.59 -13.37
N LEU A 676 -15.95 15.74 -12.77
CA LEU A 676 -15.58 17.05 -13.31
C LEU A 676 -14.05 17.32 -13.26
N MET A 677 -13.36 16.71 -12.29
CA MET A 677 -11.92 16.85 -12.10
C MET A 677 -11.10 15.70 -12.70
N SER A 678 -11.75 14.59 -13.09
CA SER A 678 -11.11 13.43 -13.70
C SER A 678 -10.23 13.82 -14.89
N LYS A 679 -9.07 13.18 -15.01
CA LYS A 679 -8.16 13.43 -16.13
C LYS A 679 -8.66 12.68 -17.37
N ASN A 680 -8.71 13.37 -18.50
CA ASN A 680 -8.93 12.78 -19.81
C ASN A 680 -7.65 12.08 -20.33
N ALA A 681 -7.72 11.51 -21.53
CA ALA A 681 -6.60 10.82 -22.20
C ALA A 681 -5.32 11.67 -22.33
N PHE A 682 -5.42 13.00 -22.29
CA PHE A 682 -4.29 13.94 -22.37
C PHE A 682 -3.80 14.41 -20.99
N GLY A 683 -4.27 13.80 -19.89
CA GLY A 683 -3.88 14.14 -18.53
C GLY A 683 -4.42 15.48 -18.03
N LYS A 684 -5.43 16.05 -18.71
CA LYS A 684 -6.09 17.31 -18.33
C LYS A 684 -7.44 17.03 -17.68
N PRO A 685 -7.89 17.86 -16.72
CA PRO A 685 -9.21 17.69 -16.10
C PRO A 685 -10.30 17.76 -17.16
N ARG A 686 -11.40 17.03 -16.94
CA ARG A 686 -12.60 17.07 -17.78
C ARG A 686 -13.16 18.50 -17.86
N VAL A 687 -13.19 19.21 -16.74
CA VAL A 687 -13.69 20.60 -16.66
C VAL A 687 -12.67 21.55 -16.02
N SER A 688 -12.23 21.29 -14.79
CA SER A 688 -11.28 22.16 -14.08
C SER A 688 -10.47 21.41 -13.03
N ASN A 689 -9.25 21.89 -12.77
CA ASN A 689 -8.43 21.46 -11.63
C ASN A 689 -8.59 22.37 -10.40
N ASP A 690 -9.35 23.47 -10.51
CA ASP A 690 -9.60 24.37 -9.39
C ASP A 690 -10.63 23.76 -8.43
N LYS A 691 -10.12 23.12 -7.39
CA LYS A 691 -10.93 22.48 -6.35
C LYS A 691 -11.88 23.46 -5.66
N LYS A 692 -11.46 24.69 -5.38
CA LYS A 692 -12.30 25.66 -4.67
C LYS A 692 -13.52 26.03 -5.52
N LEU A 693 -13.27 26.29 -6.81
CA LEU A 693 -14.34 26.55 -7.77
C LEU A 693 -15.29 25.34 -7.89
N MET A 694 -14.74 24.13 -8.05
CA MET A 694 -15.55 22.92 -8.21
C MET A 694 -16.37 22.61 -6.96
N CYS A 695 -15.80 22.65 -5.76
CA CYS A 695 -16.55 22.45 -4.51
C CYS A 695 -17.70 23.47 -4.38
N SER A 696 -17.45 24.76 -4.66
CA SER A 696 -18.51 25.78 -4.58
C SER A 696 -19.65 25.54 -5.57
N VAL A 697 -19.33 25.11 -6.79
CA VAL A 697 -20.34 24.82 -7.82
C VAL A 697 -21.11 23.55 -7.49
N VAL A 698 -20.41 22.49 -7.08
CA VAL A 698 -21.01 21.18 -6.74
C VAL A 698 -21.94 21.28 -5.54
N GLN A 699 -21.55 22.01 -4.49
CA GLN A 699 -22.42 22.20 -3.32
C GLN A 699 -23.74 22.88 -3.69
N LYS A 700 -23.68 23.92 -4.55
CA LYS A 700 -24.89 24.60 -5.03
C LYS A 700 -25.74 23.70 -5.93
N MET A 701 -25.12 22.83 -6.73
CA MET A 701 -25.84 21.82 -7.51
C MET A 701 -26.53 20.81 -6.59
N GLY A 702 -25.83 20.30 -5.58
CA GLY A 702 -26.36 19.32 -4.64
C GLY A 702 -27.60 19.81 -3.91
N ASN A 703 -27.59 21.07 -3.43
CA ASN A 703 -28.77 21.70 -2.84
C ASN A 703 -29.96 21.73 -3.82
N MET A 704 -29.72 22.17 -5.06
CA MET A 704 -30.78 22.27 -6.07
C MET A 704 -31.30 20.89 -6.53
N PHE A 705 -30.43 19.88 -6.62
CA PHE A 705 -30.81 18.51 -6.98
C PHE A 705 -31.51 17.77 -5.84
N SER A 706 -31.27 18.17 -4.59
CA SER A 706 -31.98 17.63 -3.41
C SER A 706 -33.39 18.21 -3.26
N GLU A 707 -33.63 19.41 -3.80
CA GLU A 707 -34.93 20.10 -3.78
C GLU A 707 -35.86 19.69 -4.95
N LEU A 708 -35.37 18.89 -5.91
CA LEU A 708 -36.06 18.49 -7.16
C LEU A 708 -36.19 16.97 -7.30
#